data_AF-A0A7S4QXQ1-F1
#
_entry.id   AF-A0A7S4QXQ1-F1
#
_cell.length_a   1.000
_cell.length_b   1.000
_cell.length_c   1.000
_cell.angle_alpha   90.00
_cell.angle_beta   90.00
_cell.angle_gamma   90.00
#
_symmetry.space_group_name_H-M   'P 1'
#
loop_
_entity.id
_entity.type
_entity.pdbx_description
1 polymer ?
#
loop_
_entity_poly.entity_id
_entity_poly.type
_entity_poly.pdbx_seq_one_letter_code
_entity_poly.pdbx_strand_id
1 'polypeptide(L)'
;MLQLRGDSHYTHISYLPPETLYDFRVDIGTSLIPNSGYGAFLTFLGARVLQPHLQEQSDKILENRIAHVPPTMFPLSATTPDGSIVRVAMAGDNLHGNDNCLYWPESSIPLFAPKSNGDLVRVKTKGANIRAESDSSLAFVTSARKKRKGRGLGFLEIFAETDYIHDSSREFCSYSDGCGLIDLGRYGPLQKEDRKIDTNFDFKNFIFDFEPAAWNFGVSEKIKGRKQIIDVTEDATGEPHLIAKENIPMYVNEVGHNKNLCQNVVARDKDDRVVHYYFHQDTSMKKGDKVELLVNYLDAYEETRERKGYGKANLEKGIKADDDDRSRLKRNFVDRKVMEEEIELMSYSDLTKALTFIHSRILQPVIATTDWFIEHSDAWVELYKTNKKNGIDLGNVDSNNLLFPMNPPHWRQWLARRRMRWLGERFQKHLDNLLKKANNQWLMRHKSDLIFVRETISIMEWDTMHRMLPFVRYLRNKSGKTLLQMMFDEMSEEVLYVSSGQLANPYDESLWCPIAMKLTKQSLRTVVASFLVKTDEQDQIKQQLIEALLKNAANAAFEVRKACKQLCQPIWDENTEISAKLLGVQSATSIPIASHLPFLIAATNPAYNRRISTGGVSLTENDQLQRETMEVGGSDNTLDRNCKVVEDSKISLIANSDVRSQIQCFASVARHTDSFKDGSVKINEHYYLLFQVVLVVHAIASSSLACNSCPSESGVQNNQDNEFYSLKKLCKSVGFNANHAEALFSQQEGYHFSSLHIIHS
;
A
#
# COMPACT_ATOMS: atom_id res chain seq x y z
N MET A 1 -12.77 30.11 15.00
CA MET A 1 -14.01 29.88 15.77
C MET A 1 -14.87 28.95 14.91
N LEU A 2 -14.93 27.68 15.27
CA LEU A 2 -15.79 26.69 14.59
C LEU A 2 -17.21 26.86 15.14
N GLN A 3 -18.17 27.20 14.28
CA GLN A 3 -19.56 27.37 14.68
C GLN A 3 -20.29 26.04 14.52
N LEU A 4 -20.86 25.52 15.61
CA LEU A 4 -21.50 24.21 15.65
C LEU A 4 -22.94 24.27 15.17
N ARG A 5 -23.35 23.26 14.37
CA ARG A 5 -24.75 22.92 14.11
C ARG A 5 -24.96 21.49 14.59
N GLY A 6 -25.71 21.31 15.67
CA GLY A 6 -26.18 19.98 16.09
C GLY A 6 -27.50 19.69 15.40
N ASP A 7 -27.54 18.64 14.57
CA ASP A 7 -28.81 18.05 14.13
C ASP A 7 -29.24 17.03 15.20
N SER A 8 -30.29 17.37 15.96
CA SER A 8 -30.89 16.45 16.92
C SER A 8 -32.08 15.72 16.27
N HIS A 9 -31.95 14.40 16.13
CA HIS A 9 -33.06 13.53 15.74
C HIS A 9 -33.57 12.77 16.98
N TYR A 10 -34.43 13.40 17.79
CA TYR A 10 -35.23 12.67 18.79
C TYR A 10 -36.64 13.26 18.94
N THR A 11 -37.62 12.35 18.89
CA THR A 11 -39.08 12.57 18.82
C THR A 11 -39.76 12.60 20.20
N HIS A 12 -39.09 13.12 21.24
CA HIS A 12 -39.73 13.36 22.54
C HIS A 12 -39.50 14.81 22.98
N ILE A 13 -40.52 15.64 22.74
CA ILE A 13 -40.56 17.07 23.05
C ILE A 13 -40.96 17.21 24.53
N SER A 14 -40.00 17.53 25.39
CA SER A 14 -40.33 18.19 26.66
C SER A 14 -39.37 19.28 27.09
N TYR A 15 -38.14 19.37 26.56
CA TYR A 15 -37.26 20.53 26.77
C TYR A 15 -36.33 20.73 25.58
N LEU A 16 -36.41 21.89 24.91
CA LEU A 16 -35.38 22.31 23.96
C LEU A 16 -34.16 22.76 24.78
N PRO A 17 -32.98 22.17 24.57
CA PRO A 17 -31.78 22.59 25.29
C PRO A 17 -31.40 24.04 24.92
N PRO A 18 -30.87 24.83 25.88
CA PRO A 18 -30.52 26.23 25.63
C PRO A 18 -29.46 26.36 24.53
N GLU A 19 -29.58 27.41 23.74
CA GLU A 19 -28.70 27.67 22.61
C GLU A 19 -27.29 27.98 23.11
N THR A 20 -26.38 27.02 22.88
CA THR A 20 -25.04 27.01 23.44
C THR A 20 -24.01 27.04 22.32
N LEU A 21 -23.07 27.99 22.37
CA LEU A 21 -21.89 28.04 21.52
C LEU A 21 -20.72 27.42 22.27
N TYR A 22 -20.10 26.40 21.68
CA TYR A 22 -18.89 25.80 22.23
C TYR A 22 -17.68 26.33 21.46
N ASP A 23 -16.69 26.83 22.19
CA ASP A 23 -15.49 27.43 21.62
C ASP A 23 -14.33 26.43 21.62
N PHE A 24 -13.69 26.28 20.46
CA PHE A 24 -12.53 25.42 20.29
C PHE A 24 -11.37 26.15 19.61
N ARG A 25 -10.15 25.75 19.96
CA ARG A 25 -8.91 26.09 19.26
C ARG A 25 -8.32 24.85 18.63
N VAL A 26 -7.84 24.96 17.39
CA VAL A 26 -7.07 23.92 16.72
C VAL A 26 -5.61 24.35 16.72
N ASP A 27 -4.74 23.48 17.23
CA ASP A 27 -3.28 23.66 17.23
C ASP A 27 -2.62 22.47 16.49
N ILE A 28 -1.47 22.68 15.86
CA ILE A 28 -0.64 21.60 15.30
C ILE A 28 0.57 21.40 16.20
N GLY A 29 0.86 20.15 16.55
CA GLY A 29 2.01 19.78 17.40
C GLY A 29 2.50 18.37 17.10
N THR A 30 3.55 17.91 17.78
CA THR A 30 4.01 16.51 17.66
C THR A 30 2.90 15.57 18.11
N SER A 31 2.58 14.57 17.29
CA SER A 31 1.54 13.59 17.58
C SER A 31 1.90 12.70 18.77
N LEU A 32 0.87 12.21 19.47
CA LEU A 32 1.01 11.19 20.51
C LEU A 32 1.23 9.78 19.93
N ILE A 33 0.98 9.58 18.63
CA ILE A 33 1.26 8.31 17.94
C ILE A 33 2.74 8.28 17.56
N PRO A 34 3.52 7.30 18.04
CA PRO A 34 4.93 7.16 17.66
C PRO A 34 5.11 7.13 16.14
N ASN A 35 6.10 7.87 15.63
CA ASN A 35 6.48 7.94 14.22
C ASN A 35 5.45 8.56 13.25
N SER A 36 4.29 9.03 13.71
CA SER A 36 3.30 9.70 12.85
C SER A 36 3.64 11.17 12.52
N GLY A 37 4.61 11.76 13.22
CA GLY A 37 5.05 13.13 13.00
C GLY A 37 4.21 14.15 13.76
N TYR A 38 3.43 14.96 13.04
CA TYR A 38 2.59 16.01 13.61
C TYR A 38 1.12 15.59 13.65
N GLY A 39 0.37 16.06 14.65
CA GLY A 39 -1.07 15.89 14.81
C GLY A 39 -1.78 17.22 15.03
N ALA A 40 -3.06 17.27 14.66
CA ALA A 40 -3.97 18.36 14.99
C ALA A 40 -4.56 18.08 16.36
N PHE A 41 -4.63 19.11 17.19
CA PHE A 41 -5.17 19.03 18.53
C PHE A 41 -6.30 20.03 18.70
N LEU A 42 -7.42 19.55 19.21
CA LEU A 42 -8.58 20.37 19.53
C LEU A 42 -8.57 20.66 21.04
N THR A 43 -8.49 21.95 21.39
CA THR A 43 -8.57 22.42 22.78
C THR A 43 -9.93 23.06 23.01
N PHE A 44 -10.66 22.58 24.02
CA PHE A 44 -11.94 23.18 24.41
C PHE A 44 -11.71 24.45 25.24
N LEU A 45 -12.19 25.59 24.76
CA LEU A 45 -11.99 26.91 25.40
C LEU A 45 -13.11 27.28 26.37
N GLY A 46 -14.19 26.50 26.39
CA GLY A 46 -15.40 26.73 27.20
C GLY A 46 -16.64 26.91 26.34
N ALA A 47 -17.78 27.12 27.00
CA ALA A 47 -19.03 27.40 26.32
C ALA A 47 -19.51 28.84 26.58
N ARG A 48 -20.40 29.30 25.71
CA ARG A 48 -21.17 30.52 25.88
C ARG A 48 -22.64 30.20 25.67
N VAL A 49 -23.47 30.62 26.61
CA VAL A 49 -24.93 30.45 26.54
C VAL A 49 -25.57 31.77 26.18
N LEU A 50 -26.69 31.72 25.48
CA LEU A 50 -27.44 32.91 25.15
C LEU A 50 -27.91 33.62 26.43
N GLN A 51 -27.88 34.96 26.45
CA GLN A 51 -28.39 35.71 27.60
C GLN A 51 -29.85 35.30 27.91
N PRO A 52 -30.26 35.18 29.19
CA PRO A 52 -31.55 34.56 29.55
C PRO A 52 -32.78 35.13 28.82
N HIS A 53 -32.84 36.46 28.63
CA HIS A 53 -33.96 37.11 27.93
C HIS A 53 -33.98 36.83 26.41
N LEU A 54 -32.81 36.60 25.81
CA LEU A 54 -32.67 36.20 24.40
C LEU A 54 -32.91 34.71 24.22
N GLN A 55 -32.57 33.89 25.23
CA GLN A 55 -32.93 32.47 25.26
C GLN A 55 -34.44 32.29 25.25
N GLU A 56 -35.17 32.99 26.12
CA GLU A 56 -36.64 32.95 26.11
C GLU A 56 -37.23 33.38 24.75
N GLN A 57 -36.59 34.34 24.09
CA GLN A 57 -36.97 34.75 22.73
C GLN A 57 -36.69 33.66 21.69
N SER A 58 -35.54 32.99 21.76
CA SER A 58 -35.17 31.86 20.90
C SER A 58 -36.16 30.70 21.10
N ASP A 59 -36.46 30.35 22.35
CA ASP A 59 -37.39 29.29 22.72
C ASP A 59 -38.79 29.58 22.16
N LYS A 60 -39.31 30.80 22.31
CA LYS A 60 -40.59 31.19 21.70
C LYS A 60 -40.60 31.06 20.18
N ILE A 61 -39.48 31.35 19.50
CA ILE A 61 -39.38 31.18 18.04
C ILE A 61 -39.38 29.69 17.68
N LEU A 62 -38.70 28.85 18.46
CA LEU A 62 -38.58 27.41 18.24
C LEU A 62 -39.85 26.62 18.64
N GLU A 63 -40.54 27.02 19.70
CA GLU A 63 -41.85 26.48 20.09
C GLU A 63 -42.90 26.70 18.99
N ASN A 64 -42.84 27.84 18.30
CA ASN A 64 -43.68 28.11 17.14
C ASN A 64 -43.25 27.35 15.87
N ARG A 65 -42.14 26.61 15.94
CA ARG A 65 -41.58 25.78 14.85
C ARG A 65 -41.83 24.29 15.05
N ILE A 66 -42.69 23.86 16.00
CA ILE A 66 -43.03 22.45 16.22
C ILE A 66 -43.20 21.75 14.86
N ALA A 67 -42.35 20.73 14.66
CA ALA A 67 -42.25 19.98 13.43
C ALA A 67 -43.63 19.44 13.03
N HIS A 68 -44.23 20.00 11.98
CA HIS A 68 -45.26 19.28 11.25
C HIS A 68 -44.66 17.93 10.86
N VAL A 69 -45.34 16.83 11.23
CA VAL A 69 -45.00 15.50 10.73
C VAL A 69 -44.78 15.62 9.22
N PRO A 70 -43.60 15.30 8.70
CA PRO A 70 -43.31 15.55 7.30
C PRO A 70 -44.34 14.86 6.41
N PRO A 71 -44.83 15.49 5.35
CA PRO A 71 -45.82 14.92 4.44
C PRO A 71 -45.45 13.54 3.88
N THR A 72 -44.15 13.20 3.83
CA THR A 72 -43.63 11.91 3.38
C THR A 72 -43.88 10.75 4.35
N MET A 73 -44.29 11.03 5.59
CA MET A 73 -44.80 10.02 6.54
C MET A 73 -46.28 9.67 6.28
N PHE A 74 -46.95 10.41 5.40
CA PHE A 74 -48.31 10.11 4.96
C PHE A 74 -48.30 9.44 3.58
N PRO A 75 -49.25 8.54 3.28
CA PRO A 75 -49.37 7.95 1.94
C PRO A 75 -49.52 9.04 0.88
N LEU A 76 -48.63 9.05 -0.12
CA LEU A 76 -48.71 10.00 -1.22
C LEU A 76 -49.85 9.61 -2.15
N SER A 77 -50.52 10.60 -2.75
CA SER A 77 -51.58 10.38 -3.74
C SER A 77 -51.05 10.79 -5.11
N ALA A 78 -51.06 9.88 -6.08
CA ALA A 78 -50.71 10.13 -7.46
C ALA A 78 -51.95 10.00 -8.34
N THR A 79 -52.22 10.98 -9.19
CA THR A 79 -53.30 10.89 -10.18
C THR A 79 -52.74 10.35 -11.49
N THR A 80 -53.23 9.21 -11.95
CA THR A 80 -52.87 8.62 -13.24
C THR A 80 -53.45 9.45 -14.40
N PRO A 81 -52.94 9.31 -15.64
CA PRO A 81 -53.44 10.07 -16.79
C PRO A 81 -54.93 9.92 -17.09
N ASP A 82 -55.55 8.84 -16.61
CA ASP A 82 -56.99 8.57 -16.72
C ASP A 82 -57.83 9.19 -15.57
N GLY A 83 -57.19 9.92 -14.65
CA GLY A 83 -57.85 10.57 -13.51
C GLY A 83 -57.94 9.71 -12.25
N SER A 84 -57.48 8.46 -12.25
CA SER A 84 -57.53 7.59 -11.07
C SER A 84 -56.53 8.03 -10.00
N ILE A 85 -56.94 8.03 -8.72
CA ILE A 85 -56.05 8.37 -7.60
C ILE A 85 -55.44 7.08 -7.04
N VAL A 86 -54.13 6.95 -7.10
CA VAL A 86 -53.36 5.83 -6.58
C VAL A 86 -52.60 6.26 -5.33
N ARG A 87 -52.66 5.46 -4.26
CA ARG A 87 -51.84 5.68 -3.06
C ARG A 87 -50.46 5.07 -3.26
N VAL A 88 -49.42 5.86 -3.06
CA VAL A 88 -48.02 5.45 -3.19
C VAL A 88 -47.37 5.52 -1.80
N ALA A 89 -46.91 4.38 -1.30
CA ALA A 89 -46.04 4.32 -0.14
C ALA A 89 -44.58 4.36 -0.60
N MET A 90 -43.78 5.27 -0.04
CA MET A 90 -42.33 5.31 -0.27
C MET A 90 -41.62 4.58 0.87
N ALA A 91 -40.66 3.72 0.54
CA ALA A 91 -39.80 3.03 1.51
C ALA A 91 -38.34 3.17 1.07
N GLY A 92 -37.45 3.49 2.01
CA GLY A 92 -36.02 3.73 1.78
C GLY A 92 -35.43 4.67 2.83
N ASP A 93 -34.09 4.77 2.88
CA ASP A 93 -33.37 5.72 3.73
C ASP A 93 -33.28 7.10 3.05
N ASN A 94 -33.32 8.19 3.82
CA ASN A 94 -33.24 9.59 3.33
C ASN A 94 -34.25 9.93 2.20
N LEU A 95 -35.53 9.51 2.34
CA LEU A 95 -36.60 9.78 1.37
C LEU A 95 -36.84 11.28 1.08
N HIS A 96 -36.27 12.16 1.90
CA HIS A 96 -36.31 13.61 1.76
C HIS A 96 -35.20 14.16 0.86
N GLY A 97 -34.17 13.36 0.56
CA GLY A 97 -33.02 13.73 -0.27
C GLY A 97 -32.18 14.88 0.29
N ASN A 98 -32.17 15.05 1.62
CA ASN A 98 -31.58 16.21 2.30
C ASN A 98 -31.21 15.94 3.77
N ASP A 99 -30.77 14.72 4.09
CA ASP A 99 -30.39 14.29 5.46
C ASP A 99 -31.55 14.40 6.46
N ASN A 100 -32.78 14.09 6.05
CA ASN A 100 -34.01 14.28 6.84
C ASN A 100 -34.25 15.74 7.31
N CYS A 101 -33.70 16.72 6.61
CA CYS A 101 -34.01 18.12 6.86
C CYS A 101 -35.47 18.37 6.45
N LEU A 102 -36.36 18.63 7.42
CA LEU A 102 -37.82 18.79 7.23
C LEU A 102 -38.26 19.90 6.25
N TYR A 103 -37.33 20.64 5.64
CA TYR A 103 -37.54 22.03 5.20
C TYR A 103 -37.37 22.29 3.68
N TRP A 104 -37.31 21.26 2.81
CA TRP A 104 -37.21 21.45 1.35
C TRP A 104 -38.49 21.04 0.60
N PRO A 105 -39.02 21.87 -0.33
CA PRO A 105 -40.28 21.61 -1.04
C PRO A 105 -40.18 20.63 -2.22
N GLU A 106 -38.96 20.34 -2.69
CA GLU A 106 -38.68 19.38 -3.77
C GLU A 106 -37.53 18.46 -3.36
N SER A 107 -37.58 17.18 -3.75
CA SER A 107 -36.46 16.25 -3.57
C SER A 107 -35.23 16.76 -4.36
N SER A 108 -34.15 17.12 -3.67
CA SER A 108 -32.87 17.57 -4.27
C SER A 108 -32.15 16.45 -5.03
N ILE A 109 -32.41 15.20 -4.64
CA ILE A 109 -31.85 13.99 -5.25
C ILE A 109 -32.92 13.37 -6.16
N PRO A 110 -32.55 12.88 -7.36
CA PRO A 110 -33.50 12.21 -8.24
C PRO A 110 -33.99 10.90 -7.62
N LEU A 111 -35.28 10.82 -7.32
CA LEU A 111 -35.95 9.58 -6.94
C LEU A 111 -36.24 8.75 -8.20
N PHE A 112 -36.18 7.43 -8.09
CA PHE A 112 -36.50 6.53 -9.20
C PHE A 112 -37.60 5.54 -8.78
N ALA A 113 -38.69 5.50 -9.55
CA ALA A 113 -39.76 4.54 -9.34
C ALA A 113 -39.74 3.48 -10.45
N PRO A 114 -39.83 2.18 -10.11
CA PRO A 114 -39.95 1.12 -11.10
C PRO A 114 -41.31 1.18 -11.78
N LYS A 115 -41.31 1.10 -13.12
CA LYS A 115 -42.49 0.85 -13.93
C LYS A 115 -42.84 -0.64 -13.91
N SER A 116 -44.08 -0.96 -14.32
CA SER A 116 -44.55 -2.35 -14.47
C SER A 116 -43.72 -3.19 -15.44
N ASN A 117 -42.97 -2.57 -16.35
CA ASN A 117 -42.07 -3.24 -17.29
C ASN A 117 -40.62 -3.37 -16.77
N GLY A 118 -40.34 -2.95 -15.53
CA GLY A 118 -39.00 -3.01 -14.92
C GLY A 118 -38.13 -1.76 -15.14
N ASP A 119 -38.54 -0.82 -16.00
CA ASP A 119 -37.78 0.42 -16.24
C ASP A 119 -37.88 1.37 -15.04
N LEU A 120 -36.79 2.05 -14.71
CA LEU A 120 -36.79 3.10 -13.69
C LEU A 120 -37.18 4.44 -14.31
N VAL A 121 -38.21 5.11 -13.78
CA VAL A 121 -38.55 6.50 -14.11
C VAL A 121 -38.10 7.43 -13.01
N ARG A 122 -37.45 8.53 -13.40
CA ARG A 122 -37.14 9.63 -12.49
C ARG A 122 -38.43 10.30 -12.04
N VAL A 123 -38.66 10.33 -10.74
CA VAL A 123 -39.78 10.99 -10.09
C VAL A 123 -39.24 12.18 -9.28
N LYS A 124 -40.02 13.26 -9.24
CA LYS A 124 -39.80 14.36 -8.29
C LYS A 124 -40.98 14.40 -7.34
N THR A 125 -40.73 14.38 -6.05
CA THR A 125 -41.76 14.77 -5.07
C THR A 125 -41.84 16.28 -5.07
N LYS A 126 -43.01 16.83 -5.40
CA LYS A 126 -43.30 18.25 -5.29
C LYS A 126 -44.28 18.44 -4.15
N GLY A 127 -43.77 18.80 -2.97
CA GLY A 127 -44.62 19.13 -1.83
C GLY A 127 -45.23 20.50 -2.01
N ALA A 128 -46.41 20.73 -1.39
CA ALA A 128 -46.76 22.08 -1.00
C ALA A 128 -45.62 22.59 -0.10
N ASN A 129 -45.13 23.79 -0.37
CA ASN A 129 -44.03 24.36 0.39
C ASN A 129 -44.46 24.41 1.87
N ILE A 130 -43.84 23.58 2.73
CA ILE A 130 -44.09 23.59 4.19
C ILE A 130 -43.68 24.94 4.79
N ARG A 131 -43.09 25.85 3.99
CA ARG A 131 -42.95 27.29 4.25
C ARG A 131 -44.23 28.05 4.59
N ALA A 132 -45.39 27.41 4.74
CA ALA A 132 -46.35 27.91 5.71
C ALA A 132 -45.83 27.69 7.15
N GLU A 133 -44.59 28.09 7.43
CA GLU A 133 -44.28 28.74 8.71
C GLU A 133 -45.37 29.81 8.85
N SER A 134 -45.99 29.96 10.02
CA SER A 134 -46.84 31.15 10.23
C SER A 134 -46.02 32.37 9.76
N ASP A 135 -46.52 33.12 8.76
CA ASP A 135 -45.78 34.19 8.07
C ASP A 135 -45.04 35.12 9.06
N SER A 136 -45.56 35.24 10.28
CA SER A 136 -44.97 35.96 11.41
C SER A 136 -43.57 35.50 11.85
N SER A 137 -43.32 34.19 11.99
CA SER A 137 -42.06 33.67 12.56
C SER A 137 -40.91 33.77 11.55
N LEU A 138 -41.18 33.44 10.28
CA LEU A 138 -40.22 33.61 9.19
C LEU A 138 -39.96 35.09 8.88
N ALA A 139 -41.01 35.93 8.92
CA ALA A 139 -40.85 37.37 8.77
C ALA A 139 -40.02 37.96 9.92
N PHE A 140 -40.20 37.47 11.16
CA PHE A 140 -39.38 37.88 12.30
C PHE A 140 -37.91 37.51 12.10
N VAL A 141 -37.60 36.23 11.80
CA VAL A 141 -36.22 35.77 11.56
C VAL A 141 -35.59 36.53 10.38
N THR A 142 -36.33 36.70 9.29
CA THR A 142 -35.85 37.43 8.09
C THR A 142 -35.62 38.91 8.38
N SER A 143 -36.51 39.55 9.16
CA SER A 143 -36.37 40.94 9.59
C SER A 143 -35.18 41.11 10.54
N ALA A 144 -35.01 40.20 11.51
CA ALA A 144 -33.87 40.18 12.42
C ALA A 144 -32.54 40.00 11.66
N ARG A 145 -32.48 39.09 10.68
CA ARG A 145 -31.32 38.94 9.79
C ARG A 145 -31.04 40.20 8.97
N LYS A 146 -32.07 40.80 8.36
CA LYS A 146 -31.95 42.03 7.55
C LYS A 146 -31.48 43.24 8.35
N LYS A 147 -31.91 43.35 9.62
CA LYS A 147 -31.51 44.46 10.50
C LYS A 147 -30.04 44.39 10.92
N ARG A 148 -29.38 43.25 10.76
CA ARG A 148 -27.98 43.09 11.15
C ARG A 148 -27.00 43.31 10.00
N LYS A 149 -25.93 44.03 10.31
CA LYS A 149 -24.72 44.12 9.50
C LYS A 149 -23.84 42.92 9.81
N GLY A 150 -24.09 41.79 9.16
CA GLY A 150 -23.27 40.57 9.29
C GLY A 150 -24.08 39.30 9.43
N ARG A 151 -23.38 38.16 9.43
CA ARG A 151 -23.99 36.84 9.63
C ARG A 151 -24.20 36.60 11.13
N GLY A 152 -25.43 36.37 11.57
CA GLY A 152 -25.70 36.02 12.97
C GLY A 152 -25.18 34.62 13.30
N LEU A 153 -24.90 34.41 14.59
CA LEU A 153 -24.51 33.15 15.20
C LEU A 153 -25.74 32.34 15.63
N GLY A 154 -25.48 31.09 15.99
CA GLY A 154 -26.52 30.18 16.49
C GLY A 154 -27.33 29.49 15.39
N PHE A 155 -28.27 28.63 15.79
CA PHE A 155 -29.14 27.85 14.89
C PHE A 155 -30.03 28.76 14.03
N LEU A 156 -30.53 29.83 14.62
CA LEU A 156 -31.40 30.79 13.93
C LEU A 156 -30.60 31.80 13.09
N GLU A 157 -29.28 31.90 13.27
CA GLU A 157 -28.42 32.93 12.67
C GLU A 157 -28.94 34.37 12.91
N ILE A 158 -29.57 34.60 14.08
CA ILE A 158 -30.16 35.89 14.47
C ILE A 158 -29.55 36.49 15.74
N PHE A 159 -28.54 35.86 16.35
CA PHE A 159 -27.85 36.35 17.56
C PHE A 159 -26.41 36.79 17.23
N ALA A 160 -25.86 37.76 17.95
CA ALA A 160 -24.52 38.30 17.76
C ALA A 160 -23.61 37.68 18.81
N GLU A 161 -22.30 37.76 18.62
CA GLU A 161 -21.36 37.22 19.60
C GLU A 161 -21.54 37.80 21.01
N THR A 162 -21.87 39.09 21.10
CA THR A 162 -22.15 39.81 22.36
C THR A 162 -23.43 39.37 23.06
N ASP A 163 -24.31 38.65 22.36
CA ASP A 163 -25.57 38.15 22.91
C ASP A 163 -25.34 36.89 23.77
N TYR A 164 -24.15 36.32 23.72
CA TYR A 164 -23.77 35.13 24.48
C TYR A 164 -22.86 35.50 25.65
N ILE A 165 -23.12 34.89 26.81
CA ILE A 165 -22.32 35.02 28.02
C ILE A 165 -21.52 33.75 28.28
N HIS A 166 -20.29 33.89 28.74
CA HIS A 166 -19.46 32.73 29.10
C HIS A 166 -20.09 31.94 30.23
N ASP A 167 -20.15 30.61 30.04
CA ASP A 167 -20.55 29.66 31.07
C ASP A 167 -19.40 28.68 31.29
N SER A 168 -18.67 28.86 32.40
CA SER A 168 -17.55 28.00 32.75
C SER A 168 -17.98 26.65 33.33
N SER A 169 -19.25 26.47 33.67
CA SER A 169 -19.78 25.22 34.22
C SER A 169 -20.13 24.20 33.13
N ARG A 170 -20.28 24.66 31.89
CA ARG A 170 -20.62 23.82 30.74
C ARG A 170 -19.39 23.09 30.23
N GLU A 171 -19.51 21.78 30.19
CA GLU A 171 -18.57 20.87 29.55
C GLU A 171 -19.09 20.46 28.16
N PHE A 172 -18.21 19.95 27.30
CA PHE A 172 -18.60 19.48 25.97
C PHE A 172 -18.52 17.95 25.87
N CYS A 173 -19.61 17.32 25.42
CA CYS A 173 -19.64 15.92 25.00
C CYS A 173 -20.62 15.77 23.83
N SER A 174 -20.22 15.06 22.78
CA SER A 174 -21.02 14.94 21.55
C SER A 174 -22.33 14.17 21.74
N TYR A 175 -22.45 13.41 22.82
CA TYR A 175 -23.62 12.62 23.17
C TYR A 175 -24.46 13.24 24.30
N SER A 176 -24.09 14.43 24.78
CA SER A 176 -24.94 15.18 25.70
C SER A 176 -26.18 15.71 24.98
N ASP A 177 -27.29 15.86 25.71
CA ASP A 177 -28.54 16.36 25.15
C ASP A 177 -28.34 17.74 24.48
N GLY A 178 -28.77 17.85 23.22
CA GLY A 178 -28.60 19.06 22.42
C GLY A 178 -27.24 19.24 21.77
N CYS A 179 -26.28 18.35 22.02
CA CYS A 179 -25.02 18.30 21.30
C CYS A 179 -25.12 17.38 20.08
N GLY A 180 -24.09 17.45 19.23
CA GLY A 180 -23.98 16.59 18.07
C GLY A 180 -22.53 16.50 17.62
N LEU A 181 -22.35 15.93 16.43
CA LEU A 181 -21.06 15.86 15.77
C LEU A 181 -20.64 17.24 15.29
N ILE A 182 -19.35 17.56 15.39
CA ILE A 182 -18.79 18.81 14.87
C ILE A 182 -18.27 18.56 13.45
N ASP A 183 -18.93 19.12 12.43
CA ASP A 183 -18.42 19.09 11.05
C ASP A 183 -17.10 19.89 10.99
N LEU A 184 -15.98 19.16 10.88
CA LEU A 184 -14.65 19.72 10.70
C LEU A 184 -14.41 20.17 9.25
N GLY A 185 -15.32 19.84 8.35
CA GLY A 185 -15.29 20.22 6.96
C GLY A 185 -15.21 19.03 6.01
N ARG A 186 -15.16 19.40 4.73
CA ARG A 186 -15.08 18.47 3.61
C ARG A 186 -13.69 17.85 3.55
N TYR A 187 -13.63 16.52 3.62
CA TYR A 187 -12.40 15.76 3.39
C TYR A 187 -12.14 15.58 1.88
N GLY A 188 -13.19 15.30 1.11
CA GLY A 188 -13.16 15.37 -0.37
C GLY A 188 -14.39 14.70 -1.00
N PRO A 189 -14.48 14.62 -2.34
CA PRO A 189 -13.53 15.16 -3.31
C PRO A 189 -13.50 16.68 -3.22
N LEU A 190 -12.36 17.33 -3.39
CA LEU A 190 -12.23 18.78 -3.41
C LEU A 190 -12.25 19.34 -4.83
N GLN A 191 -11.85 18.52 -5.80
CA GLN A 191 -11.93 18.80 -7.23
C GLN A 191 -12.79 17.76 -7.94
N LYS A 192 -13.17 18.02 -9.19
CA LYS A 192 -13.91 17.01 -9.97
C LYS A 192 -13.01 15.81 -10.30
N GLU A 193 -11.72 16.09 -10.47
CA GLU A 193 -10.64 15.22 -10.90
C GLU A 193 -10.19 14.22 -9.82
N ASP A 194 -10.54 14.48 -8.56
CA ASP A 194 -10.29 13.57 -7.43
C ASP A 194 -11.11 12.28 -7.57
N ARG A 195 -12.18 12.31 -8.37
CA ARG A 195 -13.05 11.17 -8.60
C ARG A 195 -12.44 10.26 -9.65
N LYS A 196 -12.02 9.07 -9.23
CA LYS A 196 -11.41 8.04 -10.08
C LYS A 196 -12.24 6.78 -10.07
N ILE A 197 -12.19 6.04 -11.17
CA ILE A 197 -12.55 4.63 -11.15
C ILE A 197 -11.40 3.84 -10.53
N ASP A 198 -11.71 2.72 -9.89
CA ASP A 198 -10.76 1.75 -9.34
C ASP A 198 -9.51 1.53 -10.20
N THR A 199 -9.64 1.03 -11.43
CA THR A 199 -8.49 0.77 -12.33
C THR A 199 -7.58 1.99 -12.53
N ASN A 200 -8.15 3.20 -12.65
CA ASN A 200 -7.33 4.41 -12.83
C ASN A 200 -6.56 4.73 -11.55
N PHE A 201 -7.19 4.56 -10.40
CA PHE A 201 -6.54 4.75 -9.12
C PHE A 201 -5.46 3.68 -8.90
N ASP A 202 -5.72 2.41 -9.20
CA ASP A 202 -4.80 1.31 -8.98
C ASP A 202 -3.50 1.49 -9.78
N PHE A 203 -3.59 1.87 -11.06
CA PHE A 203 -2.39 2.24 -11.84
C PHE A 203 -1.66 3.44 -11.26
N LYS A 204 -2.38 4.51 -10.87
CA LYS A 204 -1.76 5.69 -10.27
C LYS A 204 -1.04 5.33 -8.97
N ASN A 205 -1.68 4.53 -8.12
CA ASN A 205 -1.17 4.08 -6.85
C ASN A 205 0.10 3.24 -7.03
N PHE A 206 0.09 2.30 -7.99
CA PHE A 206 1.28 1.56 -8.37
C PHE A 206 2.39 2.46 -8.92
N ILE A 207 2.08 3.40 -9.83
CA ILE A 207 3.07 4.29 -10.45
C ILE A 207 3.78 5.18 -9.42
N PHE A 208 3.06 5.68 -8.40
CA PHE A 208 3.59 6.59 -7.37
C PHE A 208 3.91 5.92 -6.03
N ASP A 209 4.30 4.64 -6.06
CA ASP A 209 4.83 3.93 -4.90
C ASP A 209 3.87 3.91 -3.70
N PHE A 210 2.59 3.64 -3.99
CA PHE A 210 1.51 3.49 -3.02
C PHE A 210 1.24 4.70 -2.13
N GLU A 211 1.85 5.85 -2.43
CA GLU A 211 1.56 7.11 -1.73
C GLU A 211 0.10 7.56 -1.91
N PRO A 212 -0.53 7.46 -3.12
CA PRO A 212 -1.92 7.85 -3.28
C PRO A 212 -2.90 7.11 -2.36
N ALA A 213 -2.63 5.85 -2.01
CA ALA A 213 -3.46 5.08 -1.06
C ALA A 213 -3.48 5.69 0.34
N ALA A 214 -2.47 6.47 0.72
CA ALA A 214 -2.48 7.17 2.00
C ALA A 214 -3.54 8.29 2.07
N TRP A 215 -4.09 8.70 0.92
CA TRP A 215 -4.96 9.87 0.76
C TRP A 215 -6.25 9.55 0.00
N ASN A 216 -6.59 8.27 -0.13
CA ASN A 216 -7.80 7.84 -0.82
C ASN A 216 -8.94 7.52 0.16
N PHE A 217 -10.16 7.45 -0.37
CA PHE A 217 -11.29 6.85 0.33
C PHE A 217 -12.36 6.40 -0.67
N GLY A 218 -13.08 5.35 -0.31
CA GLY A 218 -14.24 4.88 -1.07
C GLY A 218 -15.45 5.76 -0.82
N VAL A 219 -16.34 5.84 -1.80
CA VAL A 219 -17.70 6.38 -1.66
C VAL A 219 -18.72 5.38 -2.20
N SER A 220 -19.97 5.47 -1.74
CA SER A 220 -21.06 4.62 -2.22
C SER A 220 -21.41 4.86 -3.70
N GLU A 221 -21.25 6.10 -4.20
CA GLU A 221 -21.49 6.44 -5.60
C GLU A 221 -20.61 5.63 -6.56
N LYS A 222 -21.20 5.15 -7.66
CA LYS A 222 -20.50 4.46 -8.75
C LYS A 222 -20.33 5.38 -9.96
N ILE A 223 -19.16 5.36 -10.58
CA ILE A 223 -18.91 6.05 -11.86
C ILE A 223 -19.05 5.04 -13.00
N LYS A 224 -20.05 5.24 -13.87
CA LYS A 224 -20.30 4.35 -15.02
C LYS A 224 -20.43 2.87 -14.61
N GLY A 225 -21.05 2.61 -13.46
CA GLY A 225 -21.22 1.26 -12.91
C GLY A 225 -20.00 0.66 -12.21
N ARG A 226 -18.86 1.38 -12.18
CA ARG A 226 -17.62 0.95 -11.48
C ARG A 226 -17.50 1.60 -10.11
N LYS A 227 -16.72 0.98 -9.24
CA LYS A 227 -16.40 1.53 -7.92
C LYS A 227 -15.67 2.86 -8.09
N GLN A 228 -16.10 3.85 -7.33
CA GLN A 228 -15.45 5.16 -7.28
C GLN A 228 -14.49 5.20 -6.10
N ILE A 229 -13.32 5.77 -6.37
CA ILE A 229 -12.33 6.13 -5.35
C ILE A 229 -12.16 7.63 -5.42
N ILE A 230 -12.26 8.29 -4.27
CA ILE A 230 -11.86 9.68 -4.13
C ILE A 230 -10.38 9.68 -3.78
N ASP A 231 -9.59 10.32 -4.63
CA ASP A 231 -8.15 10.44 -4.51
C ASP A 231 -7.78 11.92 -4.66
N VAL A 232 -7.46 12.55 -3.53
CA VAL A 232 -7.12 13.98 -3.42
C VAL A 232 -5.63 14.26 -3.71
N THR A 233 -4.94 13.32 -4.34
CA THR A 233 -3.56 13.52 -4.82
C THR A 233 -3.52 14.00 -6.25
N GLU A 234 -2.49 14.76 -6.60
CA GLU A 234 -2.21 15.20 -7.96
C GLU A 234 -1.75 14.02 -8.83
N ASP A 235 -2.31 13.90 -10.03
CA ASP A 235 -2.00 12.79 -10.96
C ASP A 235 -0.54 12.81 -11.47
N ALA A 236 0.12 13.95 -11.43
CA ALA A 236 1.50 14.12 -11.90
C ALA A 236 2.56 13.81 -10.84
N THR A 237 2.21 13.80 -9.55
CA THR A 237 3.18 13.68 -8.44
C THR A 237 2.85 12.56 -7.45
N GLY A 238 1.57 12.18 -7.35
CA GLY A 238 1.07 11.27 -6.31
C GLY A 238 0.96 11.90 -4.92
N GLU A 239 1.26 13.20 -4.79
CA GLU A 239 1.16 13.95 -3.53
C GLU A 239 -0.21 14.64 -3.42
N PRO A 240 -0.70 14.96 -2.20
CA PRO A 240 -1.87 15.82 -2.04
C PRO A 240 -1.75 17.11 -2.87
N HIS A 241 -2.77 17.41 -3.69
CA HIS A 241 -2.76 18.62 -4.51
C HIS A 241 -2.91 19.88 -3.64
N LEU A 242 -2.59 21.08 -4.17
CA LEU A 242 -2.58 22.32 -3.38
C LEU A 242 -3.92 22.59 -2.66
N ILE A 243 -5.05 22.43 -3.36
CA ILE A 243 -6.38 22.60 -2.74
C ILE A 243 -6.58 21.61 -1.57
N ALA A 244 -6.07 20.38 -1.67
CA ALA A 244 -6.14 19.41 -0.59
C ALA A 244 -5.28 19.83 0.59
N LYS A 245 -4.04 20.27 0.34
CA LYS A 245 -3.15 20.79 1.39
C LYS A 245 -3.74 21.99 2.14
N GLU A 246 -4.53 22.82 1.46
CA GLU A 246 -5.16 24.01 2.03
C GLU A 246 -6.48 23.72 2.77
N ASN A 247 -7.21 22.66 2.41
CA ASN A 247 -8.58 22.43 2.89
C ASN A 247 -8.75 21.17 3.73
N ILE A 248 -7.90 20.16 3.53
CA ILE A 248 -7.96 18.92 4.29
C ILE A 248 -7.31 19.16 5.64
N PRO A 249 -7.91 18.69 6.74
CA PRO A 249 -7.23 18.65 8.03
C PRO A 249 -6.15 17.54 7.99
N MET A 250 -5.02 17.84 7.33
CA MET A 250 -3.92 16.89 7.02
C MET A 250 -3.29 16.24 8.26
N TYR A 251 -3.52 16.82 9.45
CA TYR A 251 -2.96 16.35 10.71
C TYR A 251 -3.98 15.56 11.55
N VAL A 252 -5.09 15.12 10.96
CA VAL A 252 -5.96 14.11 11.60
C VAL A 252 -5.28 12.76 11.43
N ASN A 253 -4.61 12.32 12.49
CA ASN A 253 -3.85 11.09 12.46
C ASN A 253 -4.76 9.88 12.58
N GLU A 254 -4.28 8.79 12.02
CA GLU A 254 -5.00 7.55 12.07
C GLU A 254 -4.74 6.80 13.38
N VAL A 255 -5.81 6.36 14.04
CA VAL A 255 -5.72 5.39 15.14
C VAL A 255 -5.52 4.00 14.54
N GLY A 256 -4.31 3.48 14.71
CA GLY A 256 -4.02 2.07 14.46
C GLY A 256 -4.54 1.17 15.58
N HIS A 257 -3.78 0.13 15.91
CA HIS A 257 -4.21 -0.92 16.86
C HIS A 257 -3.90 -0.59 18.33
N ASN A 258 -3.60 0.67 18.64
CA ASN A 258 -3.32 1.11 19.99
C ASN A 258 -4.62 1.30 20.78
N LYS A 259 -4.91 0.35 21.68
CA LYS A 259 -6.12 0.36 22.54
C LYS A 259 -6.24 1.58 23.45
N ASN A 260 -5.15 2.31 23.68
CA ASN A 260 -5.15 3.53 24.52
C ASN A 260 -5.55 4.79 23.74
N LEU A 261 -5.67 4.70 22.41
CA LEU A 261 -6.10 5.80 21.57
C LEU A 261 -7.56 5.58 21.18
N CYS A 262 -8.39 6.60 21.43
CA CYS A 262 -9.78 6.59 21.05
C CYS A 262 -9.97 7.40 19.77
N GLN A 263 -10.70 6.83 18.82
CA GLN A 263 -11.20 7.58 17.68
C GLN A 263 -12.13 8.70 18.20
N ASN A 264 -11.91 9.91 17.70
CA ASN A 264 -12.77 11.07 17.96
C ASN A 264 -13.07 11.86 16.68
N VAL A 265 -12.65 11.35 15.52
CA VAL A 265 -13.05 11.84 14.20
C VAL A 265 -13.62 10.68 13.39
N VAL A 266 -14.83 10.86 12.86
CA VAL A 266 -15.44 9.92 11.93
C VAL A 266 -15.51 10.54 10.53
N ALA A 267 -15.08 9.77 9.55
CA ALA A 267 -15.31 10.07 8.14
C ALA A 267 -16.70 9.56 7.76
N ARG A 268 -17.58 10.45 7.28
CA ARG A 268 -18.94 10.06 6.84
C ARG A 268 -19.25 10.61 5.47
N ASP A 269 -19.89 9.77 4.67
CA ASP A 269 -20.50 10.17 3.41
C ASP A 269 -21.60 11.20 3.69
N LYS A 270 -21.57 12.28 2.92
CA LYS A 270 -22.56 13.33 2.81
C LYS A 270 -23.05 13.30 1.37
N ASP A 271 -24.34 13.06 1.20
CA ASP A 271 -25.01 12.93 -0.09
C ASP A 271 -24.40 11.87 -1.04
N ASP A 272 -23.87 10.74 -0.51
CA ASP A 272 -23.24 9.63 -1.28
C ASP A 272 -22.02 10.00 -2.15
N ARG A 273 -21.56 11.25 -2.08
CA ARG A 273 -20.61 11.82 -3.05
C ARG A 273 -19.40 12.47 -2.43
N VAL A 274 -19.53 12.86 -1.17
CA VAL A 274 -18.58 13.69 -0.46
C VAL A 274 -18.34 13.08 0.89
N VAL A 275 -17.10 12.99 1.32
CA VAL A 275 -16.76 12.61 2.69
C VAL A 275 -16.49 13.89 3.48
N HIS A 276 -17.12 13.98 4.65
CA HIS A 276 -16.87 15.00 5.65
C HIS A 276 -16.23 14.36 6.88
N TYR A 277 -15.42 15.15 7.57
CA TYR A 277 -14.92 14.81 8.89
C TYR A 277 -15.80 15.38 9.97
N TYR A 278 -16.15 14.53 10.91
CA TYR A 278 -16.99 14.87 12.03
C TYR A 278 -16.26 14.53 13.32
N PHE A 279 -15.98 15.53 14.13
CA PHE A 279 -15.44 15.31 15.46
C PHE A 279 -16.55 14.90 16.42
N HIS A 280 -16.26 13.88 17.24
CA HIS A 280 -17.07 13.49 18.38
C HIS A 280 -16.22 13.32 19.62
N GLN A 281 -16.79 13.58 20.79
CA GLN A 281 -16.15 13.21 22.04
C GLN A 281 -17.13 12.47 22.95
N ASP A 282 -16.77 11.25 23.32
CA ASP A 282 -17.56 10.34 24.15
C ASP A 282 -17.51 10.75 25.63
N THR A 283 -16.39 11.34 26.06
CA THR A 283 -16.18 11.82 27.42
C THR A 283 -16.35 13.33 27.50
N SER A 284 -16.81 13.82 28.65
CA SER A 284 -16.96 15.26 28.87
C SER A 284 -15.60 15.98 28.83
N MET A 285 -15.50 17.06 28.05
CA MET A 285 -14.35 17.96 28.01
C MET A 285 -14.60 19.19 28.89
N LYS A 286 -13.68 19.44 29.82
CA LYS A 286 -13.61 20.67 30.60
C LYS A 286 -12.81 21.74 29.88
N LYS A 287 -13.06 23.00 30.22
CA LYS A 287 -12.29 24.12 29.68
C LYS A 287 -10.79 23.90 29.91
N GLY A 288 -10.00 23.94 28.83
CA GLY A 288 -8.57 23.69 28.82
C GLY A 288 -8.20 22.27 28.38
N ASP A 289 -9.15 21.32 28.37
CA ASP A 289 -8.90 19.97 27.90
C ASP A 289 -8.53 19.97 26.42
N LYS A 290 -7.57 19.11 26.09
CA LYS A 290 -6.97 19.02 24.77
C LYS A 290 -6.96 17.57 24.32
N VAL A 291 -7.47 17.31 23.12
CA VAL A 291 -7.48 15.99 22.48
C VAL A 291 -6.81 16.06 21.13
N GLU A 292 -6.05 15.03 20.76
CA GLU A 292 -5.56 14.86 19.39
C GLU A 292 -6.73 14.41 18.50
N LEU A 293 -6.83 14.95 17.28
CA LEU A 293 -7.83 14.54 16.31
C LEU A 293 -7.40 13.25 15.62
N LEU A 294 -8.24 12.23 15.77
CA LEU A 294 -7.89 10.84 15.56
C LEU A 294 -9.01 10.11 14.80
N VAL A 295 -8.69 9.58 13.62
CA VAL A 295 -9.63 8.87 12.73
C VAL A 295 -9.28 7.39 12.62
N ASN A 296 -10.28 6.51 12.48
CA ASN A 296 -10.03 5.09 12.19
C ASN A 296 -10.60 4.73 10.82
N TYR A 297 -9.72 4.50 9.83
CA TYR A 297 -10.12 4.06 8.48
C TYR A 297 -10.34 2.54 8.37
N LEU A 298 -10.38 1.84 9.51
CA LEU A 298 -10.65 0.41 9.64
C LEU A 298 -9.65 -0.44 8.82
N ASP A 299 -10.10 -1.60 8.34
CA ASP A 299 -9.27 -2.57 7.63
C ASP A 299 -8.94 -2.13 6.19
N ALA A 300 -9.69 -1.16 5.64
CA ALA A 300 -9.46 -0.66 4.27
C ALA A 300 -8.10 0.06 4.13
N TYR A 301 -7.55 0.58 5.21
CA TYR A 301 -6.25 1.28 5.24
C TYR A 301 -5.12 0.38 5.79
N GLU A 302 -5.41 -0.86 6.14
CA GLU A 302 -4.46 -1.73 6.85
C GLU A 302 -3.18 -1.95 6.06
N GLU A 303 -3.27 -2.14 4.75
CA GLU A 303 -2.10 -2.29 3.88
C GLU A 303 -1.17 -1.06 3.94
N THR A 304 -1.74 0.14 3.97
CA THR A 304 -0.96 1.38 4.10
C THR A 304 -0.29 1.48 5.47
N ARG A 305 -0.95 1.06 6.56
CA ARG A 305 -0.33 0.96 7.88
C ARG A 305 0.82 -0.01 7.89
N GLU A 306 0.65 -1.15 7.23
CA GLU A 306 1.66 -2.21 7.16
C GLU A 306 2.93 -1.75 6.45
N ARG A 307 2.76 -0.99 5.37
CA ARG A 307 3.86 -0.35 4.63
C ARG A 307 4.61 0.68 5.47
N LYS A 308 3.87 1.44 6.28
CA LYS A 308 4.44 2.43 7.22
C LYS A 308 4.99 1.83 8.52
N GLY A 309 4.75 0.54 8.79
CA GLY A 309 5.33 -0.19 9.92
C GLY A 309 4.51 -0.21 11.21
N TYR A 310 3.24 0.18 11.18
CA TYR A 310 2.39 0.21 12.38
C TYR A 310 1.03 -0.50 12.20
N GLY A 311 0.88 -1.33 11.17
CA GLY A 311 -0.28 -2.21 10.98
C GLY A 311 -0.30 -3.43 11.92
N LYS A 312 -1.42 -4.16 11.92
CA LYS A 312 -1.70 -5.41 12.66
C LYS A 312 -0.56 -6.39 12.46
N ALA A 313 -0.18 -6.67 11.22
CA ALA A 313 0.88 -7.63 10.96
C ALA A 313 2.26 -7.15 11.43
N ASN A 314 2.51 -5.84 11.52
CA ASN A 314 3.75 -5.36 12.12
C ASN A 314 3.78 -5.62 13.62
N LEU A 315 2.68 -5.30 14.30
CA LEU A 315 2.58 -5.38 15.75
C LEU A 315 2.45 -6.83 16.25
N GLU A 316 1.65 -7.66 15.58
CA GLU A 316 1.32 -9.02 16.02
C GLU A 316 2.24 -10.08 15.41
N LYS A 317 2.67 -9.90 14.15
CA LYS A 317 3.42 -10.90 13.38
C LYS A 317 4.89 -10.51 13.15
N GLY A 318 5.31 -9.33 13.60
CA GLY A 318 6.68 -8.84 13.43
C GLY A 318 7.08 -8.56 11.98
N ILE A 319 6.11 -8.41 11.05
CA ILE A 319 6.39 -7.96 9.68
C ILE A 319 6.93 -6.53 9.76
N LYS A 320 7.88 -6.15 8.91
CA LYS A 320 8.49 -4.80 8.97
C LYS A 320 7.86 -3.84 7.94
N ALA A 321 8.18 -2.56 8.09
CA ALA A 321 7.81 -1.49 7.15
C ALA A 321 8.51 -1.65 5.79
N ASP A 322 8.21 -0.78 4.83
CA ASP A 322 8.90 -0.74 3.52
C ASP A 322 10.37 -0.28 3.59
N ASP A 323 10.81 0.21 4.75
CA ASP A 323 12.24 0.42 5.03
C ASP A 323 13.02 -0.90 5.15
N ASP A 324 12.35 -2.03 5.36
CA ASP A 324 12.93 -3.37 5.35
C ASP A 324 12.83 -4.01 3.96
N ASP A 325 13.98 -4.31 3.34
CA ASP A 325 14.07 -4.83 1.98
C ASP A 325 13.22 -6.09 1.77
N ARG A 326 13.16 -7.01 2.74
CA ARG A 326 12.39 -8.27 2.64
C ARG A 326 10.89 -7.98 2.60
N SER A 327 10.41 -7.15 3.52
CA SER A 327 8.99 -6.83 3.64
C SER A 327 8.50 -6.02 2.44
N ARG A 328 9.29 -5.02 2.02
CA ARG A 328 9.04 -4.21 0.82
C ARG A 328 8.97 -5.07 -0.45
N LEU A 329 9.99 -5.90 -0.69
CA LEU A 329 10.06 -6.75 -1.88
C LEU A 329 8.87 -7.71 -1.96
N LYS A 330 8.50 -8.34 -0.84
CA LYS A 330 7.37 -9.26 -0.78
C LYS A 330 6.06 -8.58 -1.19
N ARG A 331 5.78 -7.38 -0.68
CA ARG A 331 4.59 -6.60 -1.05
C ARG A 331 4.63 -6.19 -2.52
N ASN A 332 5.73 -5.57 -2.95
CA ASN A 332 5.87 -5.08 -4.31
C ASN A 332 5.80 -6.19 -5.37
N PHE A 333 6.15 -7.44 -5.02
CA PHE A 333 5.94 -8.59 -5.90
C PHE A 333 4.46 -8.94 -6.08
N VAL A 334 3.69 -8.91 -4.99
CA VAL A 334 2.24 -9.11 -5.05
C VAL A 334 1.62 -8.02 -5.92
N ASP A 335 2.04 -6.77 -5.72
CA ASP A 335 1.54 -5.62 -6.48
C ASP A 335 1.81 -5.72 -7.98
N ARG A 336 3.06 -6.05 -8.36
CA ARG A 336 3.41 -6.27 -9.77
C ARG A 336 2.58 -7.40 -10.38
N LYS A 337 2.36 -8.47 -9.63
CA LYS A 337 1.52 -9.57 -10.08
C LYS A 337 0.08 -9.14 -10.30
N VAL A 338 -0.50 -8.37 -9.36
CA VAL A 338 -1.85 -7.80 -9.50
C VAL A 338 -1.94 -6.92 -10.74
N MET A 339 -0.95 -6.07 -11.01
CA MET A 339 -0.92 -5.25 -12.22
C MET A 339 -0.82 -6.09 -13.50
N GLU A 340 0.00 -7.15 -13.52
CA GLU A 340 0.07 -8.07 -14.66
C GLU A 340 -1.27 -8.76 -14.91
N GLU A 341 -1.90 -9.29 -13.85
CA GLU A 341 -3.23 -9.92 -13.92
C GLU A 341 -4.30 -8.93 -14.40
N GLU A 342 -4.31 -7.70 -13.88
CA GLU A 342 -5.26 -6.67 -14.29
C GLU A 342 -5.09 -6.32 -15.77
N ILE A 343 -3.86 -6.12 -16.23
CA ILE A 343 -3.54 -5.84 -17.64
C ILE A 343 -3.98 -7.00 -18.54
N GLU A 344 -3.65 -8.25 -18.19
CA GLU A 344 -3.99 -9.44 -18.98
C GLU A 344 -5.51 -9.65 -19.11
N LEU A 345 -6.29 -9.20 -18.13
CA LEU A 345 -7.75 -9.28 -18.14
C LEU A 345 -8.42 -8.12 -18.90
N MET A 346 -7.69 -7.07 -19.28
CA MET A 346 -8.30 -5.90 -19.93
C MET A 346 -8.82 -6.22 -21.33
N SER A 347 -10.05 -5.79 -21.60
CA SER A 347 -10.52 -5.65 -22.98
C SER A 347 -9.71 -4.57 -23.70
N TYR A 348 -9.67 -4.59 -25.03
CA TYR A 348 -9.03 -3.51 -25.78
C TYR A 348 -9.59 -2.12 -25.42
N SER A 349 -10.90 -2.00 -25.19
CA SER A 349 -11.52 -0.74 -24.79
C SER A 349 -11.04 -0.26 -23.41
N ASP A 350 -10.85 -1.19 -22.47
CA ASP A 350 -10.35 -0.86 -21.13
C ASP A 350 -8.87 -0.50 -21.18
N LEU A 351 -8.07 -1.22 -21.97
CA LEU A 351 -6.68 -0.90 -22.26
C LEU A 351 -6.54 0.52 -22.83
N THR A 352 -7.33 0.88 -23.86
CA THR A 352 -7.30 2.22 -24.44
C THR A 352 -7.65 3.28 -23.40
N LYS A 353 -8.69 3.07 -22.57
CA LYS A 353 -9.09 4.04 -21.52
C LYS A 353 -8.01 4.21 -20.45
N ALA A 354 -7.42 3.10 -19.99
CA ALA A 354 -6.33 3.11 -19.02
C ALA A 354 -5.12 3.87 -19.57
N LEU A 355 -4.70 3.57 -20.81
CA LEU A 355 -3.61 4.27 -21.47
C LEU A 355 -3.93 5.74 -21.74
N THR A 356 -5.16 6.11 -22.09
CA THR A 356 -5.56 7.52 -22.21
C THR A 356 -5.42 8.26 -20.87
N PHE A 357 -5.86 7.64 -19.77
CA PHE A 357 -5.70 8.20 -18.43
C PHE A 357 -4.22 8.35 -18.07
N ILE A 358 -3.43 7.27 -18.16
CA ILE A 358 -2.00 7.29 -17.85
C ILE A 358 -1.28 8.32 -18.72
N HIS A 359 -1.51 8.32 -20.04
CA HIS A 359 -0.87 9.25 -20.97
C HIS A 359 -1.14 10.71 -20.60
N SER A 360 -2.43 11.08 -20.51
CA SER A 360 -2.82 12.49 -20.37
C SER A 360 -2.67 13.05 -18.97
N ARG A 361 -2.82 12.22 -17.93
CA ARG A 361 -2.86 12.67 -16.54
C ARG A 361 -1.56 12.43 -15.78
N ILE A 362 -0.78 11.43 -16.18
CA ILE A 362 0.42 11.00 -15.46
C ILE A 362 1.67 11.17 -16.33
N LEU A 363 1.77 10.41 -17.43
CA LEU A 363 2.98 10.29 -18.24
C LEU A 363 3.42 11.62 -18.84
N GLN A 364 2.54 12.35 -19.54
CA GLN A 364 2.90 13.62 -20.16
C GLN A 364 3.35 14.68 -19.14
N PRO A 365 2.61 14.93 -18.04
CA PRO A 365 3.08 15.84 -16.99
C PRO A 365 4.41 15.42 -16.34
N VAL A 366 4.59 14.12 -16.07
CA VAL A 366 5.83 13.59 -15.50
C VAL A 366 6.99 13.80 -16.47
N ILE A 367 6.82 13.44 -17.75
CA ILE A 367 7.81 13.67 -18.81
C ILE A 367 8.19 15.15 -18.90
N ALA A 368 7.19 16.02 -19.03
CA ALA A 368 7.42 17.45 -19.16
C ALA A 368 8.25 18.00 -17.99
N THR A 369 7.96 17.55 -16.77
CA THR A 369 8.69 17.97 -15.57
C THR A 369 10.10 17.37 -15.52
N THR A 370 10.26 16.07 -15.77
CA THR A 370 11.55 15.39 -15.68
C THR A 370 12.50 15.77 -16.81
N ASP A 371 12.01 15.88 -18.03
CA ASP A 371 12.83 16.15 -19.21
C ASP A 371 13.26 17.62 -19.23
N TRP A 372 12.36 18.55 -18.85
CA TRP A 372 12.74 19.94 -18.61
C TRP A 372 13.87 20.04 -17.57
N PHE A 373 13.77 19.31 -16.46
CA PHE A 373 14.82 19.32 -15.45
C PHE A 373 16.15 18.74 -15.96
N ILE A 374 16.11 17.66 -16.75
CA ILE A 374 17.31 17.08 -17.39
C ILE A 374 18.01 18.14 -18.24
N GLU A 375 17.26 18.86 -19.08
CA GLU A 375 17.79 19.90 -19.98
C GLU A 375 18.43 21.08 -19.23
N HIS A 376 18.01 21.33 -17.99
CA HIS A 376 18.50 22.44 -17.17
C HIS A 376 19.38 21.98 -15.99
N SER A 377 19.71 20.68 -15.92
CA SER A 377 20.32 20.09 -14.73
C SER A 377 21.73 20.60 -14.43
N ASP A 378 22.51 20.99 -15.45
CA ASP A 378 23.86 21.54 -15.26
C ASP A 378 23.84 22.84 -14.44
N ALA A 379 22.92 23.75 -14.77
CA ALA A 379 22.74 25.00 -14.03
C ALA A 379 22.32 24.74 -12.58
N TRP A 380 21.41 23.77 -12.38
CA TRP A 380 20.97 23.38 -11.05
C TRP A 380 22.10 22.75 -10.23
N VAL A 381 22.93 21.89 -10.83
CA VAL A 381 24.08 21.25 -10.14
C VAL A 381 25.12 22.28 -9.72
N GLU A 382 25.43 23.27 -10.55
CA GLU A 382 26.36 24.35 -10.19
C GLU A 382 25.80 25.24 -9.07
N LEU A 383 24.50 25.54 -9.10
CA LEU A 383 23.81 26.22 -8.01
C LEU A 383 23.87 25.41 -6.70
N TYR A 384 23.62 24.09 -6.77
CA TYR A 384 23.71 23.18 -5.62
C TYR A 384 25.10 23.16 -5.02
N LYS A 385 26.15 23.00 -5.84
CA LYS A 385 27.54 23.01 -5.39
C LYS A 385 27.91 24.34 -4.72
N THR A 386 27.45 25.45 -5.28
CA THR A 386 27.72 26.80 -4.73
C THR A 386 27.05 26.99 -3.37
N ASN A 387 25.77 26.64 -3.25
CA ASN A 387 25.05 26.75 -1.98
C ASN A 387 25.62 25.81 -0.90
N LYS A 388 25.99 24.59 -1.29
CA LYS A 388 26.64 23.64 -0.38
C LYS A 388 27.99 24.16 0.15
N LYS A 389 28.78 24.82 -0.69
CA LYS A 389 30.02 25.51 -0.25
C LYS A 389 29.73 26.62 0.77
N ASN A 390 28.57 27.26 0.67
CA ASN A 390 28.10 28.29 1.59
C ASN A 390 27.38 27.72 2.84
N GLY A 391 27.38 26.40 3.04
CA GLY A 391 26.71 25.75 4.18
C GLY A 391 25.20 25.60 4.05
N ILE A 392 24.63 25.88 2.88
CA ILE A 392 23.19 25.72 2.60
C ILE A 392 22.99 24.37 1.90
N ASP A 393 22.34 23.41 2.58
CA ASP A 393 22.00 22.13 1.98
C ASP A 393 20.67 22.20 1.22
N LEU A 394 20.74 22.49 -0.08
CA LEU A 394 19.59 22.46 -0.98
C LEU A 394 18.97 21.05 -1.13
N GLY A 395 19.64 20.00 -0.65
CA GLY A 395 19.18 18.62 -0.79
C GLY A 395 17.98 18.28 0.07
N ASN A 396 17.67 19.14 1.05
CA ASN A 396 16.55 18.97 1.99
C ASN A 396 15.61 20.19 2.03
N VAL A 397 15.77 21.12 1.09
CA VAL A 397 14.91 22.31 1.04
C VAL A 397 13.55 21.88 0.50
N ASP A 398 12.52 22.06 1.33
CA ASP A 398 11.13 21.90 0.91
C ASP A 398 10.88 22.77 -0.33
N SER A 399 10.51 22.14 -1.44
CA SER A 399 10.41 22.74 -2.78
C SER A 399 9.50 23.97 -2.83
N ASN A 400 8.71 24.20 -1.78
CA ASN A 400 7.80 25.33 -1.66
C ASN A 400 8.49 26.68 -1.38
N ASN A 401 9.75 26.69 -0.92
CA ASN A 401 10.44 27.93 -0.50
C ASN A 401 11.52 28.44 -1.46
N LEU A 402 11.82 27.72 -2.54
CA LEU A 402 12.73 28.21 -3.58
C LEU A 402 11.96 29.12 -4.54
N LEU A 403 12.17 30.44 -4.40
CA LEU A 403 11.81 31.41 -5.42
C LEU A 403 12.61 31.07 -6.70
N PHE A 404 11.94 30.94 -7.85
CA PHE A 404 12.45 30.73 -9.23
C PHE A 404 12.40 29.27 -9.79
N PRO A 405 12.20 29.10 -11.13
CA PRO A 405 11.49 27.96 -11.74
C PRO A 405 12.19 26.59 -11.70
N MET A 406 13.30 26.44 -10.97
CA MET A 406 14.14 25.24 -10.96
C MET A 406 13.89 24.30 -9.78
N ASN A 407 12.62 24.11 -9.39
CA ASN A 407 12.31 23.07 -8.43
C ASN A 407 12.61 21.70 -9.06
N PRO A 408 13.45 20.87 -8.43
CA PRO A 408 13.69 19.53 -8.95
C PRO A 408 12.37 18.74 -8.94
N PRO A 409 12.15 17.86 -9.94
CA PRO A 409 11.00 16.97 -9.92
C PRO A 409 10.99 16.16 -8.63
N HIS A 410 9.79 15.92 -8.10
CA HIS A 410 9.65 15.12 -6.89
C HIS A 410 10.25 13.73 -7.13
N TRP A 411 10.92 13.15 -6.13
CA TRP A 411 11.64 11.88 -6.31
C TRP A 411 10.73 10.74 -6.83
N ARG A 412 9.44 10.74 -6.45
CA ARG A 412 8.44 9.79 -6.96
C ARG A 412 8.17 9.91 -8.44
N GLN A 413 8.32 11.09 -9.04
CA GLN A 413 8.15 11.26 -10.49
C GLN A 413 9.22 10.51 -11.29
N TRP A 414 10.44 10.39 -10.74
CA TRP A 414 11.50 9.59 -11.33
C TRP A 414 11.24 8.09 -11.19
N LEU A 415 10.75 7.63 -10.04
CA LEU A 415 10.30 6.25 -9.89
C LEU A 415 9.11 5.93 -10.80
N ALA A 416 8.18 6.88 -10.94
CA ALA A 416 7.04 6.77 -11.84
C ALA A 416 7.51 6.55 -13.28
N ARG A 417 8.55 7.25 -13.75
CA ARG A 417 9.14 6.99 -15.08
C ARG A 417 9.62 5.54 -15.22
N ARG A 418 10.27 4.98 -14.20
CA ARG A 418 10.69 3.57 -14.21
C ARG A 418 9.50 2.61 -14.24
N ARG A 419 8.51 2.81 -13.38
CA ARG A 419 7.32 1.95 -13.30
C ARG A 419 6.47 2.02 -14.56
N MET A 420 6.36 3.21 -15.18
CA MET A 420 5.68 3.37 -16.47
C MET A 420 6.39 2.61 -17.59
N ARG A 421 7.73 2.60 -17.63
CA ARG A 421 8.48 1.73 -18.57
C ARG A 421 8.10 0.26 -18.38
N TRP A 422 8.14 -0.21 -17.14
CA TRP A 422 7.78 -1.59 -16.82
C TRP A 422 6.33 -1.92 -17.24
N LEU A 423 5.38 -1.02 -16.96
CA LEU A 423 3.99 -1.16 -17.43
C LEU A 423 3.89 -1.17 -18.96
N GLY A 424 4.67 -0.33 -19.65
CA GLY A 424 4.72 -0.26 -21.11
C GLY A 424 5.05 -1.61 -21.74
N GLU A 425 6.03 -2.34 -21.21
CA GLU A 425 6.38 -3.69 -21.67
C GLU A 425 5.20 -4.69 -21.53
N ARG A 426 4.41 -4.57 -20.45
CA ARG A 426 3.27 -5.46 -20.16
C ARG A 426 2.06 -5.10 -21.04
N PHE A 427 1.80 -3.81 -21.22
CA PHE A 427 0.81 -3.34 -22.17
C PHE A 427 1.16 -3.75 -23.60
N GLN A 428 2.43 -3.69 -24.00
CA GLN A 428 2.88 -4.12 -25.33
C GLN A 428 2.61 -5.62 -25.53
N LYS A 429 3.04 -6.46 -24.57
CA LYS A 429 2.80 -7.92 -24.61
C LYS A 429 1.30 -8.25 -24.70
N HIS A 430 0.47 -7.56 -23.91
CA HIS A 430 -0.99 -7.76 -23.95
C HIS A 430 -1.60 -7.29 -25.27
N LEU A 431 -1.19 -6.13 -25.78
CA LEU A 431 -1.61 -5.62 -27.07
C LEU A 431 -1.29 -6.62 -28.18
N ASP A 432 -0.08 -7.17 -28.21
CA ASP A 432 0.31 -8.17 -29.22
C ASP A 432 -0.55 -9.43 -29.14
N ASN A 433 -0.91 -9.87 -27.93
CA ASN A 433 -1.84 -10.99 -27.73
C ASN A 433 -3.27 -10.68 -28.22
N LEU A 434 -3.75 -9.46 -28.02
CA LEU A 434 -5.04 -9.00 -28.55
C LEU A 434 -5.02 -8.94 -30.08
N LEU A 435 -3.94 -8.41 -30.67
CA LEU A 435 -3.78 -8.28 -32.12
C LEU A 435 -3.69 -9.64 -32.81
N LYS A 436 -3.01 -10.62 -32.20
CA LYS A 436 -2.97 -12.01 -32.71
C LYS A 436 -4.35 -12.66 -32.80
N LYS A 437 -5.29 -12.26 -31.94
CA LYS A 437 -6.67 -12.77 -31.89
C LYS A 437 -7.65 -11.95 -32.73
N ALA A 438 -7.27 -10.75 -33.16
CA ALA A 438 -8.13 -9.83 -33.88
C ALA A 438 -8.27 -10.20 -35.36
N ASN A 439 -9.46 -9.99 -35.94
CA ASN A 439 -9.65 -10.10 -37.38
C ASN A 439 -9.40 -8.76 -38.09
N ASN A 440 -9.20 -8.80 -39.42
CA ASN A 440 -8.90 -7.61 -40.23
C ASN A 440 -9.98 -6.52 -40.11
N GLN A 441 -11.25 -6.90 -40.01
CA GLN A 441 -12.34 -5.93 -39.89
C GLN A 441 -12.27 -5.15 -38.57
N TRP A 442 -11.93 -5.83 -37.47
CA TRP A 442 -11.73 -5.21 -36.16
C TRP A 442 -10.56 -4.24 -36.17
N LEU A 443 -9.43 -4.63 -36.78
CA LEU A 443 -8.23 -3.78 -36.91
C LEU A 443 -8.55 -2.50 -37.67
N MET A 444 -9.31 -2.59 -38.76
CA MET A 444 -9.72 -1.42 -39.54
C MET A 444 -10.62 -0.46 -38.76
N ARG A 445 -11.50 -0.98 -37.88
CA ARG A 445 -12.39 -0.16 -37.05
C ARG A 445 -11.65 0.62 -35.96
N HIS A 446 -10.52 0.10 -35.45
CA HIS A 446 -9.78 0.69 -34.33
C HIS A 446 -8.43 1.27 -34.73
N LYS A 447 -8.21 1.55 -36.02
CA LYS A 447 -6.90 1.98 -36.53
C LYS A 447 -6.37 3.24 -35.83
N SER A 448 -7.21 4.25 -35.58
CA SER A 448 -6.82 5.48 -34.87
C SER A 448 -6.39 5.21 -33.42
N ASP A 449 -7.19 4.42 -32.71
CA ASP A 449 -6.94 4.10 -31.31
C ASP A 449 -5.68 3.24 -31.18
N LEU A 450 -5.43 2.36 -32.16
CA LEU A 450 -4.25 1.49 -32.17
C LEU A 450 -2.97 2.30 -32.37
N ILE A 451 -3.01 3.34 -33.20
CA ILE A 451 -1.89 4.28 -33.37
C ILE A 451 -1.62 4.97 -32.03
N PHE A 452 -2.65 5.55 -31.40
CA PHE A 452 -2.53 6.21 -30.10
C PHE A 452 -1.96 5.27 -29.01
N VAL A 453 -2.46 4.04 -28.95
CA VAL A 453 -2.01 3.02 -27.96
C VAL A 453 -0.52 2.70 -28.18
N ARG A 454 -0.10 2.45 -29.41
CA ARG A 454 1.31 2.14 -29.73
C ARG A 454 2.23 3.33 -29.45
N GLU A 455 1.83 4.53 -29.83
CA GLU A 455 2.59 5.76 -29.54
C GLU A 455 2.73 5.96 -28.02
N THR A 456 1.64 5.79 -27.27
CA THR A 456 1.66 5.91 -25.81
C THR A 456 2.62 4.90 -25.18
N ILE A 457 2.55 3.63 -25.59
CA ILE A 457 3.44 2.56 -25.10
C ILE A 457 4.90 2.87 -25.45
N SER A 458 5.18 3.33 -26.67
CA SER A 458 6.54 3.71 -27.09
C SER A 458 7.11 4.85 -26.24
N ILE A 459 6.30 5.86 -25.90
CA ILE A 459 6.72 6.96 -25.01
C ILE A 459 7.06 6.47 -23.59
N MET A 460 6.51 5.33 -23.15
CA MET A 460 6.82 4.75 -21.83
C MET A 460 8.23 4.15 -21.73
N GLU A 461 8.91 3.81 -22.83
CA GLU A 461 10.19 3.06 -22.83
C GLU A 461 11.36 3.74 -22.07
N TRP A 462 11.25 5.05 -21.83
CA TRP A 462 12.19 5.89 -21.08
C TRP A 462 13.68 5.64 -21.37
N ASP A 463 14.16 6.24 -22.46
CA ASP A 463 15.52 6.09 -22.97
C ASP A 463 16.53 7.13 -22.42
N THR A 464 16.06 8.09 -21.62
CA THR A 464 16.85 9.23 -21.12
C THR A 464 17.49 9.04 -19.73
N MET A 465 17.34 7.87 -19.10
CA MET A 465 17.81 7.64 -17.72
C MET A 465 19.31 7.95 -17.51
N HIS A 466 20.16 7.62 -18.48
CA HIS A 466 21.60 7.93 -18.46
C HIS A 466 21.90 9.43 -18.33
N ARG A 467 21.03 10.31 -18.87
CA ARG A 467 21.17 11.78 -18.76
C ARG A 467 20.96 12.29 -17.34
N MET A 468 20.40 11.48 -16.46
CA MET A 468 20.16 11.86 -15.06
C MET A 468 21.36 11.66 -14.14
N LEU A 469 22.30 10.80 -14.55
CA LEU A 469 23.46 10.42 -13.73
C LEU A 469 24.24 11.59 -13.12
N PRO A 470 24.43 12.75 -13.79
CA PRO A 470 25.13 13.88 -13.21
C PRO A 470 24.51 14.41 -11.91
N PHE A 471 23.19 14.30 -11.72
CA PHE A 471 22.49 14.97 -10.62
C PHE A 471 21.78 14.06 -9.62
N VAL A 472 21.48 12.79 -9.96
CA VAL A 472 20.76 11.83 -9.09
C VAL A 472 21.43 11.57 -7.73
N ARG A 473 22.72 11.91 -7.58
CA ARG A 473 23.46 11.80 -6.32
C ARG A 473 23.21 12.96 -5.35
N TYR A 474 22.66 14.08 -5.84
CA TYR A 474 22.41 15.29 -5.04
C TYR A 474 20.97 15.36 -4.54
N LEU A 475 20.01 14.81 -5.29
CA LEU A 475 18.60 14.77 -4.89
C LEU A 475 18.40 13.73 -3.79
N ARG A 476 17.71 14.12 -2.72
CA ARG A 476 17.37 13.25 -1.58
C ARG A 476 15.88 13.32 -1.27
N ASN A 477 15.34 12.23 -0.74
CA ASN A 477 13.99 12.24 -0.16
C ASN A 477 14.03 12.70 1.31
N LYS A 478 12.86 12.70 1.96
CA LYS A 478 12.69 13.06 3.39
C LYS A 478 13.48 12.15 4.35
N SER A 479 13.79 10.90 3.97
CA SER A 479 14.62 9.99 4.77
C SER A 479 16.12 10.14 4.49
N GLY A 480 16.53 11.10 3.64
CA GLY A 480 17.92 11.36 3.28
C GLY A 480 18.49 10.40 2.23
N LYS A 481 17.69 9.45 1.72
CA LYS A 481 18.07 8.52 0.66
C LYS A 481 18.21 9.27 -0.67
N THR A 482 19.30 9.03 -1.39
CA THR A 482 19.53 9.69 -2.67
C THR A 482 18.60 9.13 -3.75
N LEU A 483 18.28 9.93 -4.77
CA LEU A 483 17.52 9.48 -5.93
C LEU A 483 18.20 8.30 -6.62
N LEU A 484 19.54 8.31 -6.69
CA LEU A 484 20.30 7.17 -7.20
C LEU A 484 20.00 5.89 -6.40
N GLN A 485 20.00 5.94 -5.07
CA GLN A 485 19.70 4.77 -4.24
C GLN A 485 18.24 4.30 -4.42
N MET A 486 17.28 5.22 -4.53
CA MET A 486 15.87 4.87 -4.78
C MET A 486 15.70 4.19 -6.14
N MET A 487 16.34 4.71 -7.19
CA MET A 487 16.37 4.09 -8.51
C MET A 487 17.04 2.71 -8.48
N PHE A 488 18.14 2.56 -7.74
CA PHE A 488 18.78 1.26 -7.55
C PHE A 488 17.83 0.25 -6.93
N ASP A 489 17.08 0.64 -5.91
CA ASP A 489 16.18 -0.27 -5.22
C ASP A 489 15.00 -0.67 -6.11
N GLU A 490 14.35 0.29 -6.79
CA GLU A 490 13.26 0.02 -7.74
C GLU A 490 13.69 -0.92 -8.88
N MET A 491 14.86 -0.66 -9.49
CA MET A 491 15.37 -1.51 -10.57
C MET A 491 15.84 -2.87 -10.07
N SER A 492 16.37 -2.95 -8.84
CA SER A 492 16.74 -4.22 -8.21
C SER A 492 15.50 -5.07 -7.95
N GLU A 493 14.43 -4.46 -7.46
CA GLU A 493 13.14 -5.14 -7.27
C GLU A 493 12.57 -5.67 -8.58
N GLU A 494 12.65 -4.90 -9.65
CA GLU A 494 12.21 -5.34 -10.97
C GLU A 494 12.98 -6.57 -11.47
N VAL A 495 14.32 -6.55 -11.38
CA VAL A 495 15.16 -7.70 -11.74
C VAL A 495 14.80 -8.91 -10.88
N LEU A 496 14.65 -8.73 -9.57
CA LEU A 496 14.27 -9.81 -8.67
C LEU A 496 12.85 -10.33 -8.93
N TYR A 497 11.91 -9.48 -9.35
CA TYR A 497 10.56 -9.89 -9.72
C TYR A 497 10.60 -10.81 -10.94
N VAL A 498 11.37 -10.46 -11.97
CA VAL A 498 11.57 -11.32 -13.15
C VAL A 498 12.30 -12.61 -12.77
N SER A 499 13.25 -12.56 -11.83
CA SER A 499 13.96 -13.74 -11.32
C SER A 499 13.18 -14.55 -10.28
N SER A 500 11.99 -14.12 -9.85
CA SER A 500 11.28 -14.71 -8.70
C SER A 500 10.89 -16.17 -8.91
N GLY A 501 10.73 -16.61 -10.16
CA GLY A 501 10.50 -18.01 -10.51
C GLY A 501 11.72 -18.92 -10.28
N GLN A 502 12.92 -18.36 -10.15
CA GLN A 502 14.16 -19.11 -9.87
C GLN A 502 14.73 -18.78 -8.49
N LEU A 503 14.46 -17.57 -7.99
CA LEU A 503 15.00 -17.04 -6.75
C LEU A 503 13.87 -16.60 -5.80
N ALA A 504 13.36 -17.54 -5.01
CA ALA A 504 12.28 -17.28 -4.07
C ALA A 504 12.74 -16.46 -2.86
N ASN A 505 12.04 -15.35 -2.58
CA ASN A 505 12.25 -14.48 -1.41
C ASN A 505 13.74 -14.20 -1.10
N PRO A 506 14.48 -13.51 -1.99
CA PRO A 506 15.95 -13.39 -1.97
C PRO A 506 16.57 -12.73 -0.72
N TYR A 507 15.75 -12.15 0.15
CA TYR A 507 16.15 -11.54 1.42
C TYR A 507 15.58 -12.28 2.65
N ASP A 508 15.05 -13.47 2.47
CA ASP A 508 14.62 -14.33 3.56
C ASP A 508 15.81 -15.06 4.18
N GLU A 509 16.20 -14.65 5.39
CA GLU A 509 17.30 -15.26 6.14
C GLU A 509 17.05 -16.75 6.46
N SER A 510 15.80 -17.21 6.38
CA SER A 510 15.47 -18.63 6.49
C SER A 510 15.72 -19.43 5.20
N LEU A 511 16.01 -18.79 4.08
CA LEU A 511 16.34 -19.47 2.81
C LEU A 511 17.79 -19.18 2.38
N TRP A 512 18.27 -17.98 2.68
CA TRP A 512 19.52 -17.45 2.16
C TRP A 512 20.50 -17.11 3.29
N CYS A 513 21.73 -17.59 3.18
CA CYS A 513 22.77 -17.21 4.14
C CYS A 513 23.21 -15.76 3.91
N PRO A 514 23.85 -15.10 4.90
CA PRO A 514 24.40 -13.76 4.75
C PRO A 514 25.31 -13.57 3.53
N ILE A 515 26.11 -14.58 3.17
CA ILE A 515 26.94 -14.53 1.95
C ILE A 515 26.07 -14.43 0.69
N ALA A 516 25.01 -15.24 0.59
CA ALA A 516 24.08 -15.20 -0.55
C ALA A 516 23.34 -13.87 -0.65
N MET A 517 22.81 -13.35 0.47
CA MET A 517 22.12 -12.06 0.47
C MET A 517 23.05 -10.91 0.07
N LYS A 518 24.30 -10.93 0.54
CA LYS A 518 25.34 -9.98 0.13
C LYS A 518 25.65 -10.12 -1.37
N LEU A 519 25.78 -11.34 -1.88
CA LEU A 519 25.99 -11.63 -3.30
C LEU A 519 24.83 -11.15 -4.17
N THR A 520 23.58 -11.34 -3.72
CA THR A 520 22.37 -10.82 -4.36
C THR A 520 22.46 -9.30 -4.48
N LYS A 521 22.70 -8.58 -3.38
CA LYS A 521 22.83 -7.11 -3.38
C LYS A 521 23.97 -6.62 -4.28
N GLN A 522 25.12 -7.30 -4.28
CA GLN A 522 26.26 -6.95 -5.15
C GLN A 522 25.94 -7.18 -6.63
N SER A 523 25.34 -8.33 -6.97
CA SER A 523 24.98 -8.69 -8.33
C SER A 523 23.93 -7.73 -8.91
N LEU A 524 22.90 -7.40 -8.12
CA LEU A 524 21.88 -6.42 -8.51
C LEU A 524 22.48 -5.03 -8.74
N ARG A 525 23.40 -4.57 -7.86
CA ARG A 525 24.12 -3.31 -8.08
C ARG A 525 24.91 -3.32 -9.38
N THR A 526 25.58 -4.42 -9.71
CA THR A 526 26.32 -4.56 -10.97
C THR A 526 25.37 -4.51 -12.18
N VAL A 527 24.25 -5.24 -12.13
CA VAL A 527 23.22 -5.23 -13.18
C VAL A 527 22.65 -3.83 -13.37
N VAL A 528 22.18 -3.19 -12.29
CA VAL A 528 21.56 -1.87 -12.38
C VAL A 528 22.57 -0.82 -12.83
N ALA A 529 23.82 -0.89 -12.38
CA ALA A 529 24.88 0.00 -12.88
C ALA A 529 25.07 -0.15 -14.40
N SER A 530 25.00 -1.37 -14.93
CA SER A 530 25.10 -1.59 -16.39
C SER A 530 23.94 -0.98 -17.17
N PHE A 531 22.72 -1.01 -16.62
CA PHE A 531 21.55 -0.37 -17.25
C PHE A 531 21.61 1.17 -17.24
N LEU A 532 22.35 1.75 -16.29
CA LEU A 532 22.51 3.20 -16.18
C LEU A 532 23.54 3.75 -17.17
N VAL A 533 24.42 2.91 -17.69
CA VAL A 533 25.43 3.31 -18.67
C VAL A 533 24.83 3.19 -20.08
N LYS A 534 24.71 4.31 -20.80
CA LYS A 534 24.40 4.30 -22.23
C LYS A 534 25.71 4.42 -23.00
N THR A 535 26.08 3.37 -23.73
CA THR A 535 27.11 3.43 -24.78
C THR A 535 26.58 2.79 -26.06
N ASP A 536 27.18 3.16 -27.19
CA ASP A 536 26.96 2.50 -28.48
C ASP A 536 27.54 1.07 -28.46
N GLU A 537 28.44 0.77 -27.52
CA GLU A 537 29.10 -0.54 -27.32
C GLU A 537 28.33 -1.45 -26.36
N GLN A 538 27.07 -1.77 -26.69
CA GLN A 538 26.21 -2.63 -25.85
C GLN A 538 26.84 -3.99 -25.53
N ASP A 539 27.55 -4.59 -26.48
CA ASP A 539 28.23 -5.87 -26.27
C ASP A 539 29.38 -5.77 -25.28
N GLN A 540 30.11 -4.65 -25.26
CA GLN A 540 31.16 -4.39 -24.28
C GLN A 540 30.57 -4.25 -22.88
N ILE A 541 29.45 -3.53 -22.72
CA ILE A 541 28.74 -3.43 -21.43
C ILE A 541 28.27 -4.80 -20.97
N LYS A 542 27.67 -5.60 -21.86
CA LYS A 542 27.22 -6.96 -21.54
C LYS A 542 28.39 -7.83 -21.08
N GLN A 543 29.53 -7.77 -21.79
CA GLN A 543 30.74 -8.49 -21.40
C GLN A 543 31.25 -8.05 -20.03
N GLN A 544 31.38 -6.74 -19.78
CA GLN A 544 31.82 -6.20 -18.49
C GLN A 544 30.88 -6.59 -17.34
N LEU A 545 29.56 -6.55 -17.59
CA LEU A 545 28.54 -6.99 -16.65
C LEU A 545 28.77 -8.46 -16.28
N ILE A 546 28.93 -9.34 -17.27
CA ILE A 546 29.10 -10.77 -17.05
C ILE A 546 30.40 -11.05 -16.31
N GLU A 547 31.51 -10.42 -16.69
CA GLU A 547 32.79 -10.54 -15.99
C GLU A 547 32.66 -10.10 -14.52
N ALA A 548 31.96 -9.00 -14.25
CA ALA A 548 31.71 -8.54 -12.89
C ALA A 548 30.82 -9.50 -12.09
N LEU A 549 29.77 -10.08 -12.69
CA LEU A 549 28.92 -11.10 -12.05
C LEU A 549 29.72 -12.38 -11.75
N LEU A 550 30.53 -12.86 -12.69
CA LEU A 550 31.40 -14.02 -12.50
C LEU A 550 32.44 -13.78 -11.40
N LYS A 551 32.96 -12.56 -11.29
CA LYS A 551 33.87 -12.14 -10.21
C LYS A 551 33.16 -12.10 -8.86
N ASN A 552 31.96 -11.55 -8.78
CA ASN A 552 31.15 -11.55 -7.56
C ASN A 552 30.87 -12.99 -7.10
N ALA A 553 30.51 -13.87 -8.04
CA ALA A 553 30.30 -15.30 -7.77
C ALA A 553 31.55 -15.99 -7.22
N ALA A 554 32.71 -15.77 -7.85
CA ALA A 554 33.98 -16.34 -7.42
C ALA A 554 34.37 -15.86 -6.00
N ASN A 555 34.16 -14.57 -5.69
CA ASN A 555 34.42 -14.02 -4.37
C ASN A 555 33.50 -14.63 -3.30
N ALA A 556 32.20 -14.74 -3.57
CA ALA A 556 31.26 -15.37 -2.65
C ALA A 556 31.57 -16.86 -2.45
N ALA A 557 31.95 -17.56 -3.52
CA ALA A 557 32.40 -18.95 -3.44
C ALA A 557 33.63 -19.10 -2.54
N PHE A 558 34.61 -18.19 -2.65
CA PHE A 558 35.77 -18.16 -1.76
C PHE A 558 35.37 -17.94 -0.29
N GLU A 559 34.44 -17.00 -0.01
CA GLU A 559 33.90 -16.78 1.34
C GLU A 559 33.21 -18.04 1.89
N VAL A 560 32.40 -18.74 1.07
CA VAL A 560 31.75 -20.01 1.44
C VAL A 560 32.77 -21.07 1.82
N ARG A 561 33.79 -21.29 0.98
CA ARG A 561 34.84 -22.29 1.24
C ARG A 561 35.63 -21.99 2.50
N LYS A 562 35.98 -20.71 2.70
CA LYS A 562 36.67 -20.25 3.90
C LYS A 562 35.84 -20.56 5.16
N ALA A 563 34.56 -20.23 5.14
CA ALA A 563 33.65 -20.47 6.25
C ALA A 563 33.45 -21.98 6.50
N CYS A 564 33.27 -22.79 5.45
CA CYS A 564 33.16 -24.24 5.57
C CYS A 564 34.43 -24.87 6.16
N LYS A 565 35.62 -24.45 5.71
CA LYS A 565 36.91 -24.94 6.23
C LYS A 565 37.10 -24.60 7.71
N GLN A 566 36.62 -23.43 8.14
CA GLN A 566 36.66 -23.03 9.55
C GLN A 566 35.68 -23.86 10.40
N LEU A 567 34.49 -24.15 9.89
CA LEU A 567 33.52 -25.01 10.59
C LEU A 567 33.93 -26.47 10.69
N CYS A 568 34.83 -26.94 9.82
CA CYS A 568 35.43 -28.27 9.91
C CYS A 568 36.62 -28.34 10.89
N GLN A 569 37.00 -27.25 11.56
CA GLN A 569 38.05 -27.28 12.58
C GLN A 569 37.55 -28.00 13.85
N PRO A 570 38.42 -28.76 14.55
CA PRO A 570 38.02 -29.50 15.75
C PRO A 570 37.73 -28.60 16.96
N ILE A 571 38.18 -27.34 16.94
CA ILE A 571 38.03 -26.39 18.04
C ILE A 571 36.98 -25.36 17.64
N TRP A 572 35.90 -25.27 18.42
CA TRP A 572 34.88 -24.23 18.25
C TRP A 572 35.33 -22.93 18.93
N ASP A 573 35.91 -22.02 18.14
CA ASP A 573 36.33 -20.69 18.58
C ASP A 573 35.41 -19.57 18.06
N GLU A 574 35.73 -18.32 18.37
CA GLU A 574 34.99 -17.15 17.89
C GLU A 574 34.94 -17.06 16.35
N ASN A 575 36.03 -17.45 15.66
CA ASN A 575 36.08 -17.47 14.20
C ASN A 575 35.11 -18.51 13.62
N THR A 576 34.99 -19.65 14.27
CA THR A 576 34.06 -20.72 13.92
C THR A 576 32.62 -20.24 14.08
N GLU A 577 32.32 -19.51 15.15
CA GLU A 577 31.00 -18.91 15.36
C GLU A 577 30.67 -17.83 14.30
N ILE A 578 31.63 -16.98 13.93
CA ILE A 578 31.46 -16.00 12.86
C ILE A 578 31.16 -16.72 11.54
N SER A 579 31.87 -17.80 11.22
CA SER A 579 31.66 -18.58 10.01
C SER A 579 30.34 -19.35 9.99
N ALA A 580 29.88 -19.84 11.16
CA ALA A 580 28.54 -20.38 11.32
C ALA A 580 27.49 -19.32 10.95
N LYS A 581 27.61 -18.11 11.51
CA LYS A 581 26.70 -16.99 11.24
C LYS A 581 26.72 -16.60 9.76
N LEU A 582 27.89 -16.51 9.12
CA LEU A 582 28.01 -16.20 7.69
C LEU A 582 27.31 -17.21 6.78
N LEU A 583 27.22 -18.48 7.19
CA LEU A 583 26.53 -19.55 6.48
C LEU A 583 25.07 -19.73 6.93
N GLY A 584 24.56 -18.84 7.78
CA GLY A 584 23.18 -18.89 8.26
C GLY A 584 22.91 -20.04 9.22
N VAL A 585 23.94 -20.57 9.88
CA VAL A 585 23.81 -21.55 10.96
C VAL A 585 23.50 -20.78 12.24
N GLN A 586 22.33 -21.04 12.82
CA GLN A 586 21.79 -20.36 13.99
C GLN A 586 22.02 -21.17 15.28
N SER A 587 22.04 -20.49 16.42
CA SER A 587 22.03 -21.16 17.72
C SER A 587 20.67 -21.80 17.97
N ALA A 588 20.62 -22.98 18.61
CA ALA A 588 19.36 -23.60 19.02
C ALA A 588 18.55 -22.71 19.98
N THR A 589 19.23 -21.85 20.75
CA THR A 589 18.61 -20.95 21.74
C THR A 589 17.95 -19.70 21.13
N SER A 590 18.17 -19.41 19.85
CA SER A 590 17.72 -18.16 19.22
C SER A 590 16.47 -18.30 18.34
N ILE A 591 15.80 -19.44 18.34
CA ILE A 591 14.57 -19.62 17.55
C ILE A 591 13.40 -18.99 18.32
N PRO A 592 12.77 -17.92 17.79
CA PRO A 592 11.59 -17.36 18.42
C PRO A 592 10.47 -18.42 18.37
N ILE A 593 9.93 -18.79 19.54
CA ILE A 593 8.85 -19.77 19.69
C ILE A 593 7.57 -19.36 18.89
N ALA A 594 7.49 -18.12 18.42
CA ALA A 594 6.35 -17.59 17.67
C ALA A 594 6.26 -17.99 16.18
N SER A 595 7.28 -18.65 15.59
CA SER A 595 7.25 -19.06 14.17
C SER A 595 6.98 -20.55 13.93
N HIS A 596 6.11 -21.16 14.74
CA HIS A 596 5.60 -22.51 14.48
C HIS A 596 4.69 -22.55 13.22
N LEU A 597 5.31 -22.53 12.05
CA LEU A 597 4.82 -23.28 10.90
C LEU A 597 5.05 -24.78 11.18
N PRO A 598 4.09 -25.67 10.85
CA PRO A 598 4.20 -27.10 11.14
C PRO A 598 5.11 -27.79 10.11
N PHE A 599 6.43 -27.56 10.18
CA PHE A 599 7.40 -28.22 9.31
C PHE A 599 8.67 -28.60 10.08
N LEU A 600 8.53 -29.53 11.02
CA LEU A 600 9.64 -30.27 11.61
C LEU A 600 9.29 -31.76 11.58
N ILE A 601 9.67 -32.45 10.50
CA ILE A 601 9.94 -33.88 10.56
C ILE A 601 11.45 -34.00 10.50
N ALA A 602 12.05 -34.28 11.65
CA ALA A 602 13.44 -34.67 11.76
C ALA A 602 13.66 -35.97 10.96
N ALA A 603 14.62 -35.95 10.04
CA ALA A 603 15.17 -37.16 9.46
C ALA A 603 15.84 -37.98 10.57
N THR A 604 15.12 -38.97 11.09
CA THR A 604 15.72 -40.06 11.86
C THR A 604 15.81 -41.29 10.98
N ASN A 605 17.02 -41.85 10.95
CA ASN A 605 17.47 -43.17 10.49
C ASN A 605 16.38 -44.12 9.90
N PRO A 606 16.49 -44.62 8.65
CA PRO A 606 15.46 -45.46 8.01
C PRO A 606 15.24 -46.86 8.61
N ALA A 607 15.85 -47.19 9.75
CA ALA A 607 15.91 -48.56 10.25
C ALA A 607 14.76 -48.98 11.19
N TYR A 608 13.79 -48.11 11.52
CA TYR A 608 12.70 -48.46 12.45
C TYR A 608 11.35 -47.86 12.03
N ASN A 609 10.75 -48.42 10.97
CA ASN A 609 9.34 -48.18 10.65
C ASN A 609 8.48 -49.31 11.23
N ARG A 610 7.95 -49.11 12.44
CA ARG A 610 6.78 -49.86 12.95
C ARG A 610 5.57 -48.92 12.95
N ARG A 611 4.57 -49.30 12.16
CA ARG A 611 3.21 -48.73 12.00
C ARG A 611 2.76 -47.80 13.13
N ILE A 612 2.44 -46.56 12.78
CA ILE A 612 1.39 -45.80 13.46
C ILE A 612 0.34 -45.46 12.40
N SER A 613 -0.84 -46.06 12.57
CA SER A 613 -2.05 -45.76 11.83
C SER A 613 -2.62 -44.42 12.28
N THR A 614 -2.86 -43.52 11.34
CA THR A 614 -3.66 -42.31 11.54
C THR A 614 -5.12 -42.68 11.74
N GLY A 615 -5.54 -42.79 13.01
CA GLY A 615 -6.95 -42.78 13.40
C GLY A 615 -7.36 -41.36 13.78
N GLY A 616 -8.22 -40.74 12.98
CA GLY A 616 -8.87 -39.49 13.37
C GLY A 616 -10.01 -39.76 14.34
N VAL A 617 -10.03 -39.08 15.48
CA VAL A 617 -11.22 -38.93 16.31
C VAL A 617 -11.24 -37.55 16.99
N SER A 618 -12.40 -36.93 16.86
CA SER A 618 -13.03 -35.87 17.65
C SER A 618 -12.46 -35.60 19.04
N LEU A 619 -12.30 -34.31 19.35
CA LEU A 619 -12.16 -33.77 20.70
C LEU A 619 -13.42 -34.06 21.51
N THR A 620 -13.25 -34.58 22.72
CA THR A 620 -14.10 -34.28 23.88
C THR A 620 -13.26 -34.39 25.15
N GLU A 621 -13.53 -33.46 26.07
CA GLU A 621 -12.92 -33.32 27.39
C GLU A 621 -13.20 -34.55 28.28
N ASN A 622 -12.14 -35.24 28.70
CA ASN A 622 -11.94 -35.83 30.04
C ASN A 622 -10.77 -36.83 29.99
N ASP A 623 -9.78 -36.60 30.86
CA ASP A 623 -9.05 -37.61 31.66
C ASP A 623 -7.62 -37.15 31.95
N GLN A 624 -7.53 -36.26 32.94
CA GLN A 624 -6.43 -36.24 33.89
C GLN A 624 -6.43 -37.54 34.72
N LEU A 625 -5.25 -37.90 35.23
CA LEU A 625 -4.89 -39.04 36.09
C LEU A 625 -4.66 -40.38 35.36
N GLN A 626 -3.39 -40.74 35.16
CA GLN A 626 -2.75 -41.83 35.92
C GLN A 626 -1.24 -41.97 35.62
N ARG A 627 -0.47 -41.86 36.72
CA ARG A 627 0.68 -42.67 37.13
C ARG A 627 2.08 -42.41 36.54
N GLU A 628 2.85 -41.79 37.42
CA GLU A 628 4.27 -41.98 37.74
C GLU A 628 4.71 -43.46 37.86
N THR A 629 6.03 -43.63 38.00
CA THR A 629 6.85 -44.82 38.34
C THR A 629 7.18 -45.84 37.24
N MET A 630 8.42 -45.78 36.73
CA MET A 630 9.43 -46.79 37.08
C MET A 630 10.86 -46.31 36.79
N GLU A 631 11.69 -46.52 37.80
CA GLU A 631 13.11 -46.24 37.93
C GLU A 631 14.02 -47.18 37.11
N VAL A 632 15.22 -46.66 36.83
CA VAL A 632 16.56 -47.28 36.94
C VAL A 632 16.78 -48.67 36.32
N GLY A 633 17.70 -48.68 35.34
CA GLY A 633 18.45 -49.86 34.94
C GLY A 633 19.63 -49.45 34.06
N GLY A 634 20.80 -49.29 34.67
CA GLY A 634 22.04 -49.00 33.95
C GLY A 634 22.60 -50.22 33.21
N SER A 635 23.47 -49.95 32.24
CA SER A 635 24.76 -50.64 32.14
C SER A 635 25.62 -49.94 31.10
N ASP A 636 26.84 -49.58 31.52
CA ASP A 636 28.00 -49.42 30.66
C ASP A 636 28.07 -50.51 29.59
N ASN A 637 28.36 -50.10 28.36
CA ASN A 637 29.22 -50.88 27.47
C ASN A 637 29.85 -49.94 26.44
N THR A 638 31.11 -49.63 26.70
CA THR A 638 32.12 -49.23 25.73
C THR A 638 32.07 -50.14 24.50
N LEU A 639 31.77 -49.57 23.33
CA LEU A 639 32.02 -50.23 22.05
C LEU A 639 32.43 -49.20 21.00
N ASP A 640 33.74 -49.07 20.95
CA ASP A 640 34.55 -48.60 19.84
C ASP A 640 34.03 -49.13 18.48
N ARG A 641 33.57 -48.24 17.59
CA ARG A 641 33.30 -48.54 16.19
C ARG A 641 33.54 -47.33 15.29
N ASN A 642 34.74 -47.30 14.73
CA ASN A 642 35.07 -46.93 13.34
C ASN A 642 33.95 -46.24 12.53
N CYS A 643 34.01 -44.91 12.49
CA CYS A 643 33.27 -44.11 11.52
C CYS A 643 33.92 -44.31 10.13
N LYS A 644 33.40 -45.26 9.35
CA LYS A 644 33.73 -45.37 7.93
C LYS A 644 33.25 -44.10 7.22
N VAL A 645 34.19 -43.41 6.59
CA VAL A 645 33.96 -42.27 5.69
C VAL A 645 33.00 -42.72 4.59
N VAL A 646 31.78 -42.17 4.60
CA VAL A 646 30.86 -42.23 3.45
C VAL A 646 31.19 -41.03 2.58
N GLU A 647 32.06 -41.25 1.59
CA GLU A 647 32.50 -40.21 0.64
C GLU A 647 31.59 -40.10 -0.59
N ASP A 648 30.56 -40.96 -0.73
CA ASP A 648 29.73 -41.02 -1.95
C ASP A 648 28.21 -41.07 -1.65
N SER A 649 27.68 -40.13 -0.85
CA SER A 649 26.23 -39.92 -0.81
C SER A 649 25.80 -39.18 -2.08
N LYS A 650 25.47 -39.95 -3.13
CA LYS A 650 24.64 -39.48 -4.25
C LYS A 650 23.39 -38.83 -3.66
N ILE A 651 23.19 -37.56 -3.96
CA ILE A 651 21.97 -36.81 -3.62
C ILE A 651 20.80 -37.52 -4.33
N SER A 652 20.06 -38.37 -3.61
CA SER A 652 18.81 -38.96 -4.12
C SER A 652 17.70 -37.94 -3.92
N LEU A 653 17.46 -37.10 -4.93
CA LEU A 653 16.34 -36.17 -4.95
C LEU A 653 15.05 -36.90 -5.32
N ILE A 654 14.06 -36.82 -4.42
CA ILE A 654 12.69 -37.26 -4.67
C ILE A 654 12.02 -36.22 -5.56
N ALA A 655 11.64 -36.62 -6.77
CA ALA A 655 10.93 -35.78 -7.72
C ALA A 655 9.51 -35.48 -7.22
N ASN A 656 9.24 -34.25 -6.77
CA ASN A 656 7.89 -33.76 -6.54
C ASN A 656 7.75 -32.26 -6.83
N SER A 657 6.59 -31.89 -7.38
CA SER A 657 6.33 -30.74 -8.26
C SER A 657 5.90 -29.43 -7.56
N ASP A 658 6.29 -29.20 -6.31
CA ASP A 658 5.77 -28.08 -5.51
C ASP A 658 6.92 -27.15 -5.08
N VAL A 659 6.69 -25.84 -4.96
CA VAL A 659 7.63 -24.90 -4.29
C VAL A 659 8.07 -25.48 -2.93
N ARG A 660 7.18 -26.24 -2.29
CA ARG A 660 7.46 -27.02 -1.07
C ARG A 660 8.64 -27.99 -1.22
N SER A 661 8.90 -28.60 -2.37
CA SER A 661 10.04 -29.52 -2.56
C SER A 661 11.38 -28.78 -2.64
N GLN A 662 11.41 -27.57 -3.21
CA GLN A 662 12.59 -26.70 -3.16
C GLN A 662 12.85 -26.26 -1.71
N ILE A 663 11.82 -25.80 -0.99
CA ILE A 663 11.91 -25.48 0.44
C ILE A 663 12.39 -26.71 1.25
N GLN A 664 11.94 -27.92 0.93
CA GLN A 664 12.40 -29.14 1.57
C GLN A 664 13.89 -29.42 1.31
N CYS A 665 14.41 -29.09 0.12
CA CYS A 665 15.86 -29.14 -0.14
C CYS A 665 16.61 -28.15 0.77
N PHE A 666 16.07 -26.94 0.98
CA PHE A 666 16.62 -25.94 1.90
C PHE A 666 16.48 -26.31 3.39
N ALA A 667 15.50 -27.14 3.73
CA ALA A 667 15.22 -27.60 5.10
C ALA A 667 16.11 -28.77 5.56
N SER A 668 16.69 -29.52 4.62
CA SER A 668 17.54 -30.68 4.93
C SER A 668 18.96 -30.35 5.45
N VAL A 669 19.36 -29.07 5.43
CA VAL A 669 20.68 -28.66 5.93
C VAL A 669 20.55 -28.31 7.41
N ALA A 670 21.29 -29.00 8.26
CA ALA A 670 21.32 -28.70 9.68
C ALA A 670 21.72 -27.23 9.89
N ARG A 671 20.90 -26.50 10.66
CA ARG A 671 21.13 -25.08 10.94
C ARG A 671 21.43 -24.81 12.41
N HIS A 672 21.57 -25.84 13.23
CA HIS A 672 21.85 -25.67 14.64
C HIS A 672 23.36 -25.77 14.88
N THR A 673 23.94 -24.74 15.48
CA THR A 673 25.37 -24.73 15.84
C THR A 673 25.77 -25.94 16.67
N ASP A 674 24.87 -26.45 17.50
CA ASP A 674 25.17 -27.53 18.43
C ASP A 674 25.46 -28.85 17.71
N SER A 675 24.77 -29.12 16.60
CA SER A 675 25.03 -30.28 15.73
C SER A 675 26.36 -30.21 14.98
N PHE A 676 26.94 -29.01 14.85
CA PHE A 676 28.29 -28.86 14.31
C PHE A 676 29.34 -28.93 15.42
N LYS A 677 29.04 -28.41 16.62
CA LYS A 677 29.92 -28.50 17.80
C LYS A 677 30.17 -29.93 18.26
N ASP A 678 29.13 -30.77 18.24
CA ASP A 678 29.22 -32.18 18.63
C ASP A 678 29.74 -33.09 17.51
N GLY A 679 29.95 -32.54 16.30
CA GLY A 679 30.41 -33.27 15.12
C GLY A 679 29.37 -34.22 14.52
N SER A 680 28.11 -34.19 14.96
CA SER A 680 27.03 -35.03 14.44
C SER A 680 26.67 -34.70 12.99
N VAL A 681 26.94 -33.47 12.55
CA VAL A 681 26.70 -33.02 11.18
C VAL A 681 27.96 -32.39 10.58
N LYS A 682 28.24 -32.75 9.32
CA LYS A 682 29.28 -32.10 8.51
C LYS A 682 28.65 -31.08 7.58
N ILE A 683 29.33 -29.94 7.41
CA ILE A 683 28.90 -28.94 6.45
C ILE A 683 29.11 -29.42 5.01
N ASN A 684 28.12 -29.20 4.16
CA ASN A 684 28.18 -29.56 2.75
C ASN A 684 28.56 -28.33 1.90
N GLU A 685 29.86 -28.17 1.61
CA GLU A 685 30.36 -27.08 0.77
C GLU A 685 29.66 -27.02 -0.60
N HIS A 686 29.48 -28.17 -1.25
CA HIS A 686 28.86 -28.25 -2.58
C HIS A 686 27.43 -27.69 -2.59
N TYR A 687 26.67 -27.95 -1.53
CA TYR A 687 25.33 -27.40 -1.38
C TYR A 687 25.36 -25.87 -1.37
N TYR A 688 26.22 -25.25 -0.55
CA TYR A 688 26.32 -23.79 -0.47
C TYR A 688 26.81 -23.19 -1.79
N LEU A 689 27.81 -23.80 -2.44
CA LEU A 689 28.27 -23.33 -3.75
C LEU A 689 27.17 -23.38 -4.81
N LEU A 690 26.39 -24.45 -4.86
CA LEU A 690 25.33 -24.61 -5.85
C LEU A 690 24.14 -23.67 -5.57
N PHE A 691 23.56 -23.75 -4.37
CA PHE A 691 22.30 -23.09 -4.05
C PHE A 691 22.47 -21.64 -3.58
N GLN A 692 23.58 -21.31 -2.90
CA GLN A 692 23.77 -19.98 -2.30
C GLN A 692 24.65 -19.06 -3.15
N VAL A 693 25.34 -19.60 -4.17
CA VAL A 693 26.20 -18.82 -5.08
C VAL A 693 25.78 -18.99 -6.54
N VAL A 694 25.85 -20.21 -7.09
CA VAL A 694 25.58 -20.46 -8.53
C VAL A 694 24.14 -20.11 -8.87
N LEU A 695 23.15 -20.60 -8.11
CA LEU A 695 21.73 -20.31 -8.34
C LEU A 695 21.44 -18.80 -8.31
N VAL A 696 21.95 -18.09 -7.31
CA VAL A 696 21.74 -16.64 -7.15
C VAL A 696 22.21 -15.87 -8.39
N VAL A 697 23.46 -16.11 -8.80
CA VAL A 697 24.05 -15.38 -9.95
C VAL A 697 23.44 -15.86 -11.25
N HIS A 698 23.11 -17.14 -11.39
CA HIS A 698 22.45 -17.67 -12.57
C HIS A 698 21.06 -17.05 -12.78
N ALA A 699 20.25 -16.99 -11.74
CA ALA A 699 18.91 -16.39 -11.81
C ALA A 699 18.98 -14.91 -12.21
N ILE A 700 19.83 -14.13 -11.53
CA ILE A 700 19.99 -12.70 -11.81
C ILE A 700 20.55 -12.47 -13.22
N ALA A 701 21.58 -13.22 -13.64
CA ALA A 701 22.18 -13.07 -14.96
C ALA A 701 21.20 -13.43 -16.07
N SER A 702 20.51 -14.57 -15.96
CA SER A 702 19.56 -15.05 -16.96
C SER A 702 18.39 -14.09 -17.15
N SER A 703 17.81 -13.58 -16.05
CA SER A 703 16.73 -12.59 -16.13
C SER A 703 17.20 -11.27 -16.73
N SER A 704 18.38 -10.78 -16.34
CA SER A 704 18.87 -9.46 -16.78
C SER A 704 19.31 -9.45 -18.24
N LEU A 705 19.89 -10.54 -18.72
CA LEU A 705 20.32 -10.68 -20.12
C LEU A 705 19.12 -10.93 -21.04
N ALA A 706 18.10 -11.66 -20.58
CA ALA A 706 16.83 -11.80 -21.30
C ALA A 706 16.13 -10.45 -21.46
N CYS A 707 16.07 -9.62 -20.40
CA CYS A 707 15.48 -8.28 -20.46
C CYS A 707 16.18 -7.31 -21.43
N ASN A 708 17.48 -7.50 -21.71
CA ASN A 708 18.23 -6.68 -22.67
C ASN A 708 18.06 -7.12 -24.13
N SER A 709 17.38 -8.23 -24.37
CA SER A 709 17.08 -8.71 -25.71
C SER A 709 15.85 -7.95 -26.19
N CYS A 710 16.03 -6.76 -26.78
CA CYS A 710 14.95 -6.16 -27.56
C CYS A 710 14.45 -7.23 -28.54
N PRO A 711 13.13 -7.46 -28.66
CA PRO A 711 12.60 -8.41 -29.62
C PRO A 711 12.98 -7.93 -31.02
N SER A 712 14.07 -8.46 -31.57
CA SER A 712 14.43 -8.25 -32.96
C SER A 712 13.31 -8.84 -33.81
N GLU A 713 12.71 -8.02 -34.68
CA GLU A 713 11.54 -8.36 -35.49
C GLU A 713 11.70 -9.60 -36.38
N SER A 714 12.91 -10.14 -36.52
CA SER A 714 13.20 -11.40 -37.19
C SER A 714 13.07 -12.56 -36.20
N GLY A 715 11.92 -13.24 -36.19
CA GLY A 715 11.61 -14.44 -35.38
C GLY A 715 12.45 -15.70 -35.66
N VAL A 716 13.74 -15.54 -35.94
CA VAL A 716 14.73 -16.62 -36.05
C VAL A 716 15.68 -16.48 -34.87
N GLN A 717 15.33 -17.11 -33.74
CA GLN A 717 16.26 -17.30 -32.63
C GLN A 717 17.37 -18.26 -33.09
N ASN A 718 18.46 -17.72 -33.61
CA ASN A 718 19.67 -18.50 -33.77
C ASN A 718 20.25 -18.74 -32.37
N ASN A 719 20.48 -20.01 -32.00
CA ASN A 719 21.12 -20.44 -30.75
C ASN A 719 22.56 -19.91 -30.53
N GLN A 720 23.02 -18.95 -31.34
CA GLN A 720 24.35 -18.34 -31.25
C GLN A 720 24.41 -17.11 -30.33
N ASP A 721 23.27 -16.52 -29.93
CA ASP A 721 23.25 -15.19 -29.26
C ASP A 721 23.64 -15.16 -27.77
N ASN A 722 24.06 -16.28 -27.17
CA ASN A 722 24.51 -16.31 -25.76
C ASN A 722 26.01 -16.61 -25.61
N GLU A 723 26.86 -16.12 -26.53
CA GLU A 723 28.32 -16.30 -26.41
C GLU A 723 28.88 -15.71 -25.10
N PHE A 724 28.27 -14.65 -24.56
CA PHE A 724 28.81 -13.94 -23.41
C PHE A 724 28.64 -14.73 -22.10
N TYR A 725 27.45 -15.25 -21.81
CA TYR A 725 27.12 -15.93 -20.54
C TYR A 725 26.75 -17.40 -20.75
N SER A 726 27.27 -18.28 -19.88
CA SER A 726 26.76 -19.65 -19.77
C SER A 726 26.90 -20.18 -18.36
N LEU A 727 26.02 -21.11 -17.98
CA LEU A 727 26.09 -21.79 -16.69
C LEU A 727 27.46 -22.48 -16.49
N LYS A 728 28.05 -23.02 -17.55
CA LYS A 728 29.40 -23.61 -17.53
C LYS A 728 30.48 -22.59 -17.17
N LYS A 729 30.43 -21.37 -17.74
CA LYS A 729 31.38 -20.29 -17.38
C LYS A 729 31.22 -19.88 -15.91
N LEU A 730 29.98 -19.77 -15.42
CA LEU A 730 29.70 -19.48 -14.01
C LEU A 730 30.22 -20.58 -13.08
N CYS A 731 29.90 -21.84 -13.35
CA CYS A 731 30.38 -22.97 -12.57
C CYS A 731 31.91 -23.03 -12.56
N LYS A 732 32.55 -22.76 -13.70
CA LYS A 732 34.03 -22.67 -13.79
C LYS A 732 34.60 -21.56 -12.92
N SER A 733 34.00 -20.35 -12.89
CA SER A 733 34.50 -19.26 -12.03
C SER A 733 34.33 -19.55 -10.54
N VAL A 734 33.23 -20.23 -10.19
CA VAL A 734 32.94 -20.67 -8.82
C VAL A 734 33.83 -21.86 -8.41
N GLY A 735 34.33 -22.65 -9.36
CA GLY A 735 35.02 -23.92 -9.10
C GLY A 735 34.05 -25.05 -8.73
N PHE A 736 32.89 -25.11 -9.40
CA PHE A 736 31.83 -26.11 -9.21
C PHE A 736 31.65 -26.94 -10.49
N ASN A 737 31.20 -28.19 -10.37
CA ASN A 737 30.97 -29.07 -11.52
C ASN A 737 29.71 -28.63 -12.29
N ALA A 738 29.89 -28.16 -13.52
CA ALA A 738 28.78 -27.68 -14.35
C ALA A 738 27.72 -28.74 -14.63
N ASN A 739 28.10 -30.02 -14.76
CA ASN A 739 27.14 -31.09 -15.05
C ASN A 739 26.15 -31.28 -13.88
N HIS A 740 26.60 -31.05 -12.64
CA HIS A 740 25.72 -31.14 -11.47
C HIS A 740 24.72 -29.97 -11.45
N ALA A 741 25.17 -28.76 -11.80
CA ALA A 741 24.28 -27.60 -11.88
C ALA A 741 23.27 -27.75 -13.03
N GLU A 742 23.72 -28.20 -14.21
CA GLU A 742 22.86 -28.46 -15.38
C GLU A 742 21.80 -29.52 -15.09
N ALA A 743 22.19 -30.63 -14.46
CA ALA A 743 21.25 -31.68 -14.08
C ALA A 743 20.16 -31.18 -13.12
N LEU A 744 20.49 -30.21 -12.26
CA LEU A 744 19.54 -29.62 -11.31
C LEU A 744 18.64 -28.57 -11.95
N PHE A 745 19.19 -27.65 -12.75
CA PHE A 745 18.42 -26.56 -13.35
C PHE A 745 17.59 -27.00 -14.57
N SER A 746 18.04 -28.00 -15.33
CA SER A 746 17.22 -28.59 -16.40
C SER A 746 15.94 -29.24 -15.89
N GLN A 747 15.94 -29.72 -14.64
CA GLN A 747 14.72 -30.20 -13.99
C GLN A 747 13.76 -29.08 -13.62
N GLN A 748 14.22 -27.82 -13.51
CA GLN A 748 13.35 -26.67 -13.20
C GLN A 748 12.69 -26.08 -14.45
N GLU A 749 13.34 -26.11 -15.62
CA GLU A 749 12.82 -25.51 -16.86
C GLU A 749 11.51 -26.14 -17.35
N GLY A 750 11.20 -27.39 -16.95
CA GLY A 750 9.92 -28.04 -17.24
C GLY A 750 8.73 -27.55 -16.41
N TYR A 751 8.95 -26.70 -15.40
CA TYR A 751 7.93 -26.30 -14.43
C TYR A 751 7.75 -24.78 -14.41
N HIS A 752 6.81 -24.29 -15.22
CA HIS A 752 6.28 -22.94 -15.01
C HIS A 752 5.60 -22.87 -13.64
N PHE A 753 6.09 -22.01 -12.74
CA PHE A 753 5.47 -21.69 -11.44
C PHE A 753 4.13 -20.96 -11.64
N SER A 754 3.10 -21.67 -12.07
CA SER A 754 1.74 -21.13 -12.25
C SER A 754 0.84 -21.30 -11.02
N SER A 755 1.36 -21.78 -9.88
CA SER A 755 0.54 -22.17 -8.72
C SER A 755 1.09 -21.65 -7.38
N LEU A 756 1.27 -20.34 -7.27
CA LEU A 756 1.49 -19.65 -5.98
C LEU A 756 0.16 -19.10 -5.42
N HIS A 757 -0.90 -19.95 -5.43
CA HIS A 757 -2.27 -19.56 -5.05
C HIS A 757 -2.70 -20.01 -3.65
N ILE A 758 -1.84 -20.67 -2.86
CA ILE A 758 -2.24 -21.23 -1.55
C ILE A 758 -1.17 -20.98 -0.48
N ILE A 759 -0.79 -19.72 -0.27
CA ILE A 759 -0.21 -19.29 1.00
C ILE A 759 -0.63 -17.83 1.20
N HIS A 760 -1.82 -17.60 1.75
CA HIS A 760 -2.19 -16.43 2.57
C HIS A 760 -3.71 -16.49 2.87
N SER A 761 -4.04 -17.24 3.91
CA SER A 761 -5.23 -17.07 4.75
C SER A 761 -4.77 -17.19 6.19
#